data_AF-A0A7X8VUH4-F1
#
_entry.id   AF-A0A7X8VUH4-F1
#
_cell.length_a   1.000
_cell.length_b   1.000
_cell.length_c   1.000
_cell.angle_alpha   90.00
_cell.angle_beta   90.00
_cell.angle_gamma   90.00
#
_symmetry.space_group_name_H-M   'P 1'
#
loop_
_entity.id
_entity.type
_entity.pdbx_description
1 polymer ?
#
loop_
_entity_poly.entity_id
_entity_poly.type
_entity_poly.pdbx_seq_one_letter_code
_entity_poly.pdbx_strand_id
1 'polypeptide(L)'
;MQKFSLLFWTLLLGFSLAAADFVPLRTLYVSPRGDDNQSGLLPEQPLRSINKAAQLVQPGDLVLVSGGRYQEQVVIKTSGTAANPIVFRAQAGETALLDGGFLLTGWTATAGREYVYETDCPYAINMLWERCTLNRSLEVNTLDMVAQQPGGYFHDLTTGKLYVRCLNSIDLPEQAGIVIVPLRQGGKALPYNDPQKNIHLWDNAVFITSSYIHWENFEIAFYPASGVRVQAPAEHCVVRGNTIYGTTCGIKTYGEPKHILLENNMTRRICGSGIMLSGKGDHITVHNNILDQNGPCPPYLSNRSCTEGTLYNLCYYGGEGTNFTFTDNLVISDDSTRRCHNNTMRCKGAVRQLCQIRGNVFVGGSVELYIVPDSQYVLQNNTILRGKIYYSRPPTGNDLVGEERDNVSLDAYAKPEDLFANPGKYDFRPLPGSPHLGKGASPQAAPVRYLDAGIAQPGNGETPATAGNDLQKMAQSLQDGQTLYFLPGTYTGTLTLSGKNSLSLLAYGSGEVIFQDVTLNASNVGKLKLEGISCRGGSWTISGGQAEISSCLFDAVPITGKGAQITLKNSTLVGDKTAVAAGKLRMVLRNNLFVGYSVLPAQGTAIISENNAFVNSPAAFKLWQQQYTEAHPSFALAAELTPDYRLPPGSALAQAGLGGATAIGGRAAPPVREELQIADLQAEAILPTLVKISWRTPNGYADSVSVRPNQGAAAVGVQQGSYKQSSGQAFLHGLKPGTEYQINLYFYPLGESKPVPKQISYTTPLEILPSNSTCYVDAQAGADSNSGLSLAEAKRTLAAAIAACRGGDTILLAPGVYTGQMDLHLDGVTIKALQPGTACLNAAYLYDYVLKLNQVKDVVLDGLAFVGLRYSASVSALIISNSKNVTVQNCLFNCNYARGSSGCANIQLMGTGRIEGLKVHNCVFHSGFHGIWLLNWSDQVEISNCAFTAIGTNAIHLACDQEAKISVYNNIFHNLRGEVGTPGTSFGTYGKNIFCDYNLHWNTKNPTPKISQITGGAGHWSGPFRPMPEDTAYTLQDAREKYGFEKHSLLADPKFGDLSRWEFAVGADSPALGQGRDGGNIGPDMSVFGDAVQGLIGK
;
A
#
# COMPACT_ATOMS: atom_id res chain seq x y z
N MET A 1 26.42 60.51 -5.39
CA MET A 1 27.42 59.97 -6.34
C MET A 1 27.62 58.50 -5.96
N GLN A 2 27.38 57.42 -6.72
CA GLN A 2 26.97 57.09 -8.10
C GLN A 2 26.15 55.77 -7.98
N LYS A 3 24.90 55.70 -8.47
CA LYS A 3 24.40 54.87 -9.59
C LYS A 3 24.99 53.44 -9.72
N PHE A 4 24.14 52.39 -9.69
CA PHE A 4 23.77 51.55 -10.85
C PHE A 4 22.57 50.57 -10.57
N SER A 5 21.53 50.64 -11.44
CA SER A 5 20.41 49.72 -11.81
C SER A 5 19.67 48.87 -10.74
N LEU A 6 18.34 48.88 -10.52
CA LEU A 6 17.14 48.95 -11.40
C LEU A 6 17.15 47.99 -12.61
N LEU A 7 16.79 46.72 -12.40
CA LEU A 7 15.99 45.83 -13.26
C LEU A 7 15.74 44.48 -12.51
N PHE A 8 14.63 43.78 -12.79
CA PHE A 8 14.15 42.50 -12.21
C PHE A 8 13.12 42.55 -11.06
N TRP A 9 12.06 43.36 -11.19
CA TRP A 9 10.79 43.11 -10.48
C TRP A 9 9.60 43.43 -11.40
N THR A 10 9.47 42.67 -12.49
CA THR A 10 8.26 42.64 -13.34
C THR A 10 8.30 41.39 -14.23
N LEU A 11 7.77 40.26 -13.74
CA LEU A 11 7.16 39.17 -14.55
C LEU A 11 6.52 38.14 -13.58
N LEU A 12 5.41 38.52 -12.97
CA LEU A 12 4.49 37.62 -12.24
C LEU A 12 3.30 37.26 -13.16
N LEU A 13 3.61 37.05 -14.43
CA LEU A 13 2.77 36.33 -15.38
C LEU A 13 3.20 34.87 -15.28
N GLY A 14 2.24 33.96 -15.24
CA GLY A 14 2.48 32.55 -15.49
C GLY A 14 3.16 32.38 -16.84
N PHE A 15 4.48 32.41 -16.85
CA PHE A 15 5.22 31.59 -17.77
C PHE A 15 5.04 30.17 -17.26
N SER A 16 3.92 29.56 -17.68
CA SER A 16 4.09 28.32 -18.45
C SER A 16 5.34 28.58 -19.28
N LEU A 17 6.46 27.91 -18.98
CA LEU A 17 7.40 27.59 -20.04
C LEU A 17 6.51 26.90 -21.08
N ALA A 18 5.95 27.69 -22.00
CA ALA A 18 5.51 27.18 -23.27
C ALA A 18 6.79 26.55 -23.76
N ALA A 19 6.86 25.23 -23.64
CA ALA A 19 7.93 24.45 -24.20
C ALA A 19 8.12 25.03 -25.60
N ALA A 20 9.32 25.53 -25.90
CA ALA A 20 9.63 25.95 -27.26
C ALA A 20 9.08 24.83 -28.16
N ASP A 21 8.12 25.16 -29.03
CA ASP A 21 7.32 24.14 -29.71
C ASP A 21 8.29 23.16 -30.36
N PHE A 22 8.35 21.95 -29.80
CA PHE A 22 9.21 20.91 -30.30
C PHE A 22 8.77 20.64 -31.74
N VAL A 23 9.64 20.97 -32.70
CA VAL A 23 9.41 20.67 -34.11
C VAL A 23 10.06 19.32 -34.38
N PRO A 24 9.27 18.25 -34.57
CA PRO A 24 9.85 16.95 -34.83
C PRO A 24 10.54 16.90 -36.20
N LEU A 25 11.66 16.17 -36.28
CA LEU A 25 12.29 15.83 -37.55
C LEU A 25 11.47 14.80 -38.33
N ARG A 26 10.78 13.92 -37.60
CA ARG A 26 9.93 12.85 -38.12
C ARG A 26 8.87 12.46 -37.09
N THR A 27 7.69 12.08 -37.56
CA THR A 27 6.59 11.62 -36.71
C THR A 27 6.29 10.15 -36.97
N LEU A 28 6.15 9.36 -35.91
CA LEU A 28 5.62 8.00 -35.91
C LEU A 28 4.21 8.01 -35.29
N TYR A 29 3.24 7.47 -36.00
CA TYR A 29 1.85 7.33 -35.55
C TYR A 29 1.64 5.93 -34.96
N VAL A 30 0.99 5.89 -33.80
CA VAL A 30 0.65 4.65 -33.09
C VAL A 30 -0.83 4.63 -32.78
N SER A 31 -1.50 3.51 -33.01
CA SER A 31 -2.93 3.31 -32.74
C SER A 31 -3.19 1.84 -32.39
N PRO A 32 -4.10 1.51 -31.44
CA PRO A 32 -4.41 0.11 -31.14
C PRO A 32 -5.00 -0.67 -32.33
N ARG A 33 -5.46 0.05 -33.38
CA ARG A 33 -5.99 -0.52 -34.62
C ARG A 33 -4.95 -0.58 -35.75
N GLY A 34 -3.72 -0.15 -35.48
CA GLY A 34 -2.62 -0.19 -36.43
C GLY A 34 -2.06 -1.61 -36.64
N ASP A 35 -0.94 -1.68 -37.34
CA ASP A 35 -0.21 -2.91 -37.62
C ASP A 35 1.30 -2.67 -37.47
N ASP A 36 1.97 -3.48 -36.64
CA ASP A 36 3.41 -3.35 -36.36
C ASP A 36 4.31 -3.71 -37.57
N ASN A 37 3.71 -4.19 -38.67
CA ASN A 37 4.39 -4.38 -39.96
C ASN A 37 4.39 -3.11 -40.83
N GLN A 38 3.62 -2.08 -40.48
CA GLN A 38 3.59 -0.81 -41.18
C GLN A 38 4.79 0.06 -40.80
N SER A 39 5.02 1.14 -41.56
CA SER A 39 6.11 2.08 -41.27
C SER A 39 5.84 2.98 -40.06
N GLY A 40 4.56 3.27 -39.77
CA GLY A 40 4.17 4.29 -38.79
C GLY A 40 4.34 5.73 -39.27
N LEU A 41 4.79 5.99 -40.50
CA LEU A 41 5.10 7.36 -40.96
C LEU A 41 3.87 8.16 -41.43
N LEU A 42 2.71 7.51 -41.58
CA LEU A 42 1.47 8.11 -42.01
C LEU A 42 0.35 7.80 -41.00
N PRO A 43 -0.58 8.75 -40.72
CA PRO A 43 -1.72 8.51 -39.83
C PRO A 43 -2.59 7.31 -40.20
N GLU A 44 -2.70 6.99 -41.50
CA GLU A 44 -3.50 5.87 -42.03
C GLU A 44 -2.75 4.54 -41.99
N GLN A 45 -1.44 4.56 -41.72
CA GLN A 45 -0.59 3.38 -41.56
C GLN A 45 0.13 3.38 -40.20
N PRO A 46 -0.62 3.52 -39.08
CA PRO A 46 0.00 3.62 -37.76
C PRO A 46 0.55 2.25 -37.34
N LEU A 47 1.60 2.27 -36.53
CA LEU A 47 2.04 1.10 -35.78
C LEU A 47 0.97 0.71 -34.78
N ARG A 48 0.90 -0.59 -34.43
CA ARG A 48 -0.06 -1.06 -33.42
C ARG A 48 0.40 -0.77 -32.00
N SER A 49 1.70 -0.91 -31.75
CA SER A 49 2.29 -0.88 -30.41
C SER A 49 3.26 0.27 -30.22
N ILE A 50 3.25 0.83 -29.01
CA ILE A 50 4.15 1.91 -28.60
C ILE A 50 5.58 1.36 -28.47
N ASN A 51 5.74 0.14 -27.99
CA ASN A 51 7.04 -0.50 -27.86
C ASN A 51 7.68 -0.78 -29.24
N LYS A 52 6.90 -1.06 -30.28
CA LYS A 52 7.43 -1.12 -31.65
C LYS A 52 7.93 0.24 -32.11
N ALA A 53 7.19 1.32 -31.85
CA ALA A 53 7.67 2.67 -32.13
C ALA A 53 8.98 2.98 -31.37
N ALA A 54 9.06 2.60 -30.09
CA ALA A 54 10.27 2.76 -29.26
C ALA A 54 11.51 2.02 -29.78
N GLN A 55 11.33 0.98 -30.61
CA GLN A 55 12.42 0.28 -31.30
C GLN A 55 12.85 0.99 -32.60
N LEU A 56 11.99 1.84 -33.18
CA LEU A 56 12.21 2.50 -34.48
C LEU A 56 12.68 3.96 -34.35
N VAL A 57 12.48 4.57 -33.18
CA VAL A 57 12.80 5.99 -32.95
C VAL A 57 14.28 6.31 -33.18
N GLN A 58 14.51 7.54 -33.63
CA GLN A 58 15.79 8.21 -33.81
C GLN A 58 15.72 9.58 -33.10
N PRO A 59 16.86 10.21 -32.75
CA PRO A 59 16.87 11.55 -32.17
C PRO A 59 16.04 12.55 -32.98
N GLY A 60 15.14 13.29 -32.33
CA GLY A 60 14.26 14.28 -32.95
C GLY A 60 12.89 13.74 -33.38
N ASP A 61 12.59 12.47 -33.15
CA ASP A 61 11.29 11.89 -33.46
C ASP A 61 10.18 12.29 -32.48
N LEU A 62 8.97 12.45 -33.01
CA LEU A 62 7.71 12.43 -32.27
C LEU A 62 7.01 11.09 -32.46
N VAL A 63 6.74 10.37 -31.38
CA VAL A 63 5.78 9.25 -31.37
C VAL A 63 4.43 9.79 -30.91
N LEU A 64 3.50 9.95 -31.83
CA LEU A 64 2.14 10.43 -31.57
C LEU A 64 1.19 9.23 -31.42
N VAL A 65 0.65 9.07 -30.21
CA VAL A 65 -0.12 7.89 -29.82
C VAL A 65 -1.61 8.23 -29.74
N SER A 66 -2.43 7.63 -30.61
CA SER A 66 -3.88 7.77 -30.59
C SER A 66 -4.50 7.17 -29.32
N GLY A 67 -5.70 7.63 -28.97
CA GLY A 67 -6.47 7.09 -27.87
C GLY A 67 -6.77 5.61 -28.03
N GLY A 68 -6.91 4.94 -26.90
CA GLY A 68 -7.27 3.54 -26.79
C GLY A 68 -6.47 2.83 -25.71
N ARG A 69 -6.68 1.50 -25.61
CA ARG A 69 -6.03 0.65 -24.62
C ARG A 69 -4.83 -0.07 -25.23
N TYR A 70 -3.67 0.04 -24.57
CA TYR A 70 -2.41 -0.57 -24.95
C TYR A 70 -1.96 -1.54 -23.84
N GLN A 71 -1.94 -2.84 -24.13
CA GLN A 71 -1.56 -3.88 -23.18
C GLN A 71 -0.12 -4.34 -23.43
N GLU A 72 0.85 -3.50 -23.08
CA GLU A 72 2.27 -3.73 -23.37
C GLU A 72 3.18 -3.10 -22.34
N GLN A 73 4.41 -3.59 -22.25
CA GLN A 73 5.50 -2.87 -21.59
C GLN A 73 6.28 -2.09 -22.65
N VAL A 74 6.54 -0.81 -22.38
CA VAL A 74 7.34 0.06 -23.25
C VAL A 74 8.74 0.19 -22.69
N VAL A 75 9.75 -0.24 -23.46
CA VAL A 75 11.16 -0.13 -23.08
C VAL A 75 11.89 0.81 -24.03
N ILE A 76 12.37 1.93 -23.52
CA ILE A 76 13.04 2.98 -24.31
C ILE A 76 14.55 2.88 -24.08
N LYS A 77 15.27 2.46 -25.12
CA LYS A 77 16.73 2.25 -25.10
C LYS A 77 17.51 3.22 -25.97
N THR A 78 16.86 3.84 -26.95
CA THR A 78 17.48 4.84 -27.83
C THR A 78 17.46 6.20 -27.14
N SER A 79 18.56 6.93 -27.17
CA SER A 79 18.65 8.30 -26.62
C SER A 79 18.36 9.34 -27.68
N GLY A 80 17.74 10.45 -27.29
CA GLY A 80 17.78 11.68 -28.06
C GLY A 80 19.07 12.46 -27.83
N THR A 81 19.09 13.72 -28.24
CA THR A 81 20.14 14.68 -27.90
C THR A 81 19.53 15.97 -27.38
N ALA A 82 20.35 16.85 -26.80
CA ALA A 82 19.89 18.17 -26.34
C ALA A 82 19.20 19.00 -27.44
N ALA A 83 19.66 18.89 -28.68
CA ALA A 83 19.06 19.58 -29.82
C ALA A 83 17.84 18.83 -30.39
N ASN A 84 17.84 17.49 -30.31
CA ASN A 84 16.85 16.62 -30.92
C ASN A 84 16.37 15.57 -29.91
N PRO A 85 15.54 15.95 -28.92
CA PRO A 85 14.95 15.00 -27.98
C PRO A 85 13.99 14.04 -28.70
N ILE A 86 13.72 12.88 -28.09
CA ILE A 86 12.69 11.95 -28.57
C ILE A 86 11.45 12.14 -27.70
N VAL A 87 10.30 12.39 -28.32
CA VAL A 87 9.06 12.70 -27.62
C VAL A 87 8.02 11.62 -27.87
N PHE A 88 7.54 10.97 -26.81
CA PHE A 88 6.35 10.12 -26.83
C PHE A 88 5.19 10.94 -26.25
N ARG A 89 4.10 11.09 -27.01
CA ARG A 89 2.99 11.95 -26.64
C ARG A 89 1.65 11.33 -27.02
N ALA A 90 0.73 11.27 -26.06
CA ALA A 90 -0.66 10.96 -26.36
C ALA A 90 -1.31 12.07 -27.21
N GLN A 91 -2.14 11.68 -28.16
CA GLN A 91 -2.79 12.63 -29.05
C GLN A 91 -3.69 13.61 -28.28
N ALA A 92 -3.62 14.89 -28.62
CA ALA A 92 -4.30 15.95 -27.89
C ALA A 92 -5.81 15.71 -27.76
N GLY A 93 -6.27 15.54 -26.52
CA GLY A 93 -7.67 15.32 -26.18
C GLY A 93 -8.11 13.85 -26.20
N GLU A 94 -7.25 12.92 -26.59
CA GLU A 94 -7.50 11.46 -26.57
C GLU A 94 -6.82 10.81 -25.35
N THR A 95 -7.29 9.64 -24.94
CA THR A 95 -6.74 8.89 -23.80
C THR A 95 -5.95 7.68 -24.29
N ALA A 96 -4.62 7.78 -24.35
CA ALA A 96 -3.76 6.62 -24.55
C ALA A 96 -3.53 5.93 -23.18
N LEU A 97 -4.27 4.86 -22.93
CA LEU A 97 -4.24 4.09 -21.69
C LEU A 97 -3.31 2.89 -21.84
N LEU A 98 -2.15 2.93 -21.20
CA LEU A 98 -1.33 1.74 -20.94
C LEU A 98 -1.96 0.95 -19.80
N ASP A 99 -2.38 -0.29 -20.06
CA ASP A 99 -3.10 -1.11 -19.10
C ASP A 99 -2.47 -2.50 -18.97
N GLY A 100 -1.88 -2.77 -17.81
CA GLY A 100 -1.28 -4.07 -17.52
C GLY A 100 -2.32 -5.15 -17.16
N GLY A 101 -3.56 -4.74 -16.87
CA GLY A 101 -4.60 -5.58 -16.31
C GLY A 101 -5.67 -6.07 -17.30
N PHE A 102 -6.44 -7.06 -16.85
CA PHE A 102 -7.61 -7.61 -17.51
C PHE A 102 -8.78 -7.59 -16.52
N LEU A 103 -9.90 -7.03 -16.95
CA LEU A 103 -11.14 -7.10 -16.19
C LEU A 103 -11.71 -8.53 -16.29
N LEU A 104 -11.97 -9.16 -15.14
CA LEU A 104 -12.66 -10.45 -15.07
C LEU A 104 -14.17 -10.25 -14.89
N THR A 105 -14.95 -11.15 -15.49
CA THR A 105 -16.41 -11.11 -15.52
C THR A 105 -16.99 -12.51 -15.37
N GLY A 106 -18.29 -12.62 -15.09
CA GLY A 106 -18.96 -13.93 -14.99
C GLY A 106 -18.75 -14.57 -13.63
N TRP A 107 -18.96 -13.79 -12.57
CA TRP A 107 -18.82 -14.26 -11.21
C TRP A 107 -20.08 -14.96 -10.74
N THR A 108 -19.91 -15.97 -9.90
CA THR A 108 -21.01 -16.70 -9.25
C THR A 108 -20.70 -16.88 -7.77
N ALA A 109 -21.74 -16.89 -6.93
CA ALA A 109 -21.56 -17.13 -5.50
C ALA A 109 -21.08 -18.57 -5.25
N THR A 110 -20.08 -18.75 -4.40
CA THR A 110 -19.55 -20.06 -4.01
C THR A 110 -20.49 -20.71 -2.99
N ALA A 111 -20.99 -21.90 -3.30
CA ALA A 111 -21.93 -22.62 -2.43
C ALA A 111 -21.36 -22.87 -1.02
N GLY A 112 -22.16 -22.57 0.00
CA GLY A 112 -21.80 -22.79 1.42
C GLY A 112 -20.74 -21.84 1.98
N ARG A 113 -20.32 -20.81 1.24
CA ARG A 113 -19.33 -19.82 1.71
C ARG A 113 -19.86 -18.39 1.64
N GLU A 114 -19.77 -17.69 2.76
CA GLU A 114 -20.24 -16.31 2.90
C GLU A 114 -19.31 -15.34 2.14
N TYR A 115 -19.88 -14.47 1.30
CA TYR A 115 -19.16 -13.43 0.51
C TYR A 115 -18.06 -13.93 -0.43
N VAL A 116 -18.02 -15.24 -0.73
CA VAL A 116 -17.03 -15.80 -1.66
C VAL A 116 -17.67 -15.98 -3.02
N TYR A 117 -16.99 -15.50 -4.05
CA TYR A 117 -17.40 -15.62 -5.44
C TYR A 117 -16.33 -16.34 -6.25
N GLU A 118 -16.75 -17.09 -7.26
CA GLU A 118 -15.86 -17.83 -8.16
C GLU A 118 -16.09 -17.47 -9.64
N THR A 119 -15.02 -17.56 -10.42
CA THR A 119 -15.04 -17.46 -11.89
C THR A 119 -13.86 -18.23 -12.50
N ASP A 120 -13.87 -18.46 -13.81
CA ASP A 120 -12.74 -19.08 -14.52
C ASP A 120 -11.64 -18.04 -14.78
N CYS A 121 -10.40 -18.38 -14.41
CA CYS A 121 -9.23 -17.54 -14.66
C CYS A 121 -8.18 -18.31 -15.49
N PRO A 122 -8.02 -18.02 -16.79
CA PRO A 122 -7.10 -18.75 -17.64
C PRO A 122 -5.63 -18.35 -17.42
N TYR A 123 -5.33 -17.30 -16.65
CA TYR A 123 -3.99 -16.71 -16.53
C TYR A 123 -3.39 -16.90 -15.14
N ALA A 124 -2.07 -17.08 -15.08
CA ALA A 124 -1.35 -17.03 -13.81
C ALA A 124 -1.34 -15.58 -13.28
N ILE A 125 -1.78 -15.40 -12.04
CA ILE A 125 -2.01 -14.07 -11.45
C ILE A 125 -0.72 -13.55 -10.79
N ASN A 126 -0.31 -12.32 -11.14
CA ASN A 126 0.73 -11.58 -10.42
C ASN A 126 0.10 -10.70 -9.33
N MET A 127 -0.90 -9.91 -9.71
CA MET A 127 -1.66 -9.06 -8.78
C MET A 127 -3.14 -9.06 -9.14
N LEU A 128 -3.99 -8.78 -8.16
CA LEU A 128 -5.42 -8.61 -8.34
C LEU A 128 -5.85 -7.31 -7.67
N TRP A 129 -6.73 -6.55 -8.31
CA TRP A 129 -7.18 -5.24 -7.88
C TRP A 129 -8.70 -5.12 -7.92
N GLU A 130 -9.25 -4.36 -6.98
CA GLU A 130 -10.59 -3.80 -7.09
C GLU A 130 -10.49 -2.44 -7.79
N ARG A 131 -11.04 -2.33 -9.00
CA ARG A 131 -11.01 -1.08 -9.76
C ARG A 131 -11.74 0.04 -9.02
N CYS A 132 -12.79 -0.27 -8.27
CA CYS A 132 -13.62 0.73 -7.62
C CYS A 132 -12.89 1.49 -6.49
N THR A 133 -12.02 0.80 -5.76
CA THR A 133 -11.28 1.37 -4.62
C THR A 133 -9.79 1.58 -4.94
N LEU A 134 -9.30 0.99 -6.02
CA LEU A 134 -7.87 0.87 -6.34
C LEU A 134 -7.09 0.23 -5.18
N ASN A 135 -7.72 -0.73 -4.51
CA ASN A 135 -7.10 -1.57 -3.52
C ASN A 135 -6.65 -2.89 -4.16
N ARG A 136 -5.49 -3.35 -3.74
CA ARG A 136 -4.95 -4.63 -4.18
C ARG A 136 -5.47 -5.73 -3.26
N SER A 137 -5.94 -6.82 -3.84
CA SER A 137 -6.36 -8.00 -3.07
C SER A 137 -5.15 -8.84 -2.64
N LEU A 138 -5.36 -9.55 -1.54
CA LEU A 138 -4.38 -10.40 -0.88
C LEU A 138 -4.56 -11.84 -1.32
N GLU A 139 -3.51 -12.41 -1.91
CA GLU A 139 -3.50 -13.83 -2.22
C GLU A 139 -3.47 -14.65 -0.93
N VAL A 140 -4.41 -15.58 -0.82
CA VAL A 140 -4.50 -16.59 0.24
C VAL A 140 -4.37 -17.98 -0.39
N ASN A 141 -3.99 -18.96 0.42
CA ASN A 141 -3.56 -20.26 -0.07
C ASN A 141 -4.68 -21.32 -0.13
N THR A 142 -5.85 -21.05 0.44
CA THR A 142 -7.00 -21.95 0.36
C THR A 142 -8.29 -21.16 0.22
N LEU A 143 -9.31 -21.85 -0.27
CA LEU A 143 -10.65 -21.30 -0.41
C LEU A 143 -11.31 -20.93 0.93
N ASP A 144 -11.06 -21.70 2.00
CA ASP A 144 -11.62 -21.38 3.32
C ASP A 144 -11.04 -20.09 3.93
N MET A 145 -9.84 -19.70 3.52
CA MET A 145 -9.27 -18.42 3.91
C MET A 145 -9.92 -17.24 3.18
N VAL A 146 -10.36 -17.43 1.94
CA VAL A 146 -11.05 -16.36 1.19
C VAL A 146 -12.28 -15.92 1.99
N ALA A 147 -13.00 -16.87 2.59
CA ALA A 147 -14.14 -16.60 3.46
C ALA A 147 -13.78 -15.87 4.77
N GLN A 148 -12.52 -15.84 5.21
CA GLN A 148 -12.07 -15.20 6.46
C GLN A 148 -11.30 -13.89 6.22
N GLN A 149 -10.94 -13.62 4.96
CA GLN A 149 -10.07 -12.53 4.55
C GLN A 149 -10.83 -11.59 3.61
N PRO A 150 -11.46 -10.52 4.12
CA PRO A 150 -11.89 -9.40 3.30
C PRO A 150 -10.76 -8.93 2.37
N GLY A 151 -11.07 -8.79 1.08
CA GLY A 151 -10.08 -8.45 0.06
C GLY A 151 -9.10 -9.58 -0.24
N GLY A 152 -9.46 -10.83 0.06
CA GLY A 152 -8.66 -12.03 -0.19
C GLY A 152 -9.03 -12.73 -1.50
N TYR A 153 -8.07 -13.44 -2.11
CA TYR A 153 -8.33 -14.31 -3.27
C TYR A 153 -7.50 -15.60 -3.24
N PHE A 154 -8.03 -16.67 -3.83
CA PHE A 154 -7.34 -17.95 -4.01
C PHE A 154 -7.51 -18.41 -5.46
N HIS A 155 -6.41 -18.73 -6.13
CA HIS A 155 -6.45 -19.33 -7.48
C HIS A 155 -6.15 -20.81 -7.37
N ASP A 156 -7.15 -21.65 -7.63
CA ASP A 156 -6.96 -23.08 -7.74
C ASP A 156 -6.30 -23.41 -9.07
N LEU A 157 -4.98 -23.62 -9.04
CA LEU A 157 -4.18 -23.95 -10.21
C LEU A 157 -4.47 -25.35 -10.79
N THR A 158 -5.27 -26.17 -10.11
CA THR A 158 -5.69 -27.49 -10.62
C THR A 158 -6.89 -27.36 -11.55
N THR A 159 -7.81 -26.46 -11.21
CA THR A 159 -9.07 -26.27 -11.96
C THR A 159 -9.07 -25.01 -12.83
N GLY A 160 -8.16 -24.07 -12.55
CA GLY A 160 -8.16 -22.73 -13.16
C GLY A 160 -9.17 -21.76 -12.52
N LYS A 161 -9.90 -22.18 -11.48
CA LYS A 161 -10.89 -21.33 -10.83
C LYS A 161 -10.26 -20.30 -9.90
N LEU A 162 -10.71 -19.07 -10.01
CA LEU A 162 -10.37 -17.98 -9.11
C LEU A 162 -11.52 -17.73 -8.14
N TYR A 163 -11.19 -17.68 -6.86
CA TYR A 163 -12.09 -17.38 -5.77
C TYR A 163 -11.72 -16.03 -5.15
N VAL A 164 -12.70 -15.17 -4.92
CA VAL A 164 -12.49 -13.83 -4.34
C VAL A 164 -13.51 -13.53 -3.25
N ARG A 165 -13.08 -12.74 -2.28
CA ARG A 165 -13.95 -11.98 -1.38
C ARG A 165 -13.56 -10.52 -1.49
N CYS A 166 -14.49 -9.68 -1.95
CA CYS A 166 -14.26 -8.24 -2.04
C CYS A 166 -13.94 -7.65 -0.65
N LEU A 167 -13.21 -6.55 -0.61
CA LEU A 167 -12.77 -5.88 0.61
C LEU A 167 -13.95 -5.42 1.46
N ASN A 168 -14.99 -4.89 0.83
CA ASN A 168 -16.23 -4.52 1.51
C ASN A 168 -17.12 -5.74 1.83
N SER A 169 -16.76 -6.94 1.35
CA SER A 169 -17.50 -8.21 1.44
C SER A 169 -18.88 -8.24 0.77
N ILE A 170 -19.67 -7.18 0.90
CA ILE A 170 -21.00 -7.04 0.27
C ILE A 170 -20.93 -6.75 -1.22
N ASP A 171 -19.84 -6.12 -1.67
CA ASP A 171 -19.70 -5.71 -3.06
C ASP A 171 -19.66 -6.98 -3.92
N LEU A 172 -20.48 -7.02 -4.96
CA LEU A 172 -20.32 -8.05 -5.98
C LEU A 172 -18.99 -7.81 -6.72
N PRO A 173 -18.27 -8.86 -7.14
CA PRO A 173 -17.04 -8.70 -7.91
C PRO A 173 -17.21 -7.84 -9.18
N GLU A 174 -18.37 -7.88 -9.83
CA GLU A 174 -18.70 -7.01 -10.97
C GLU A 174 -18.77 -5.53 -10.58
N GLN A 175 -19.29 -5.23 -9.38
CA GLN A 175 -19.38 -3.87 -8.86
C GLN A 175 -18.00 -3.37 -8.43
N ALA A 176 -17.22 -4.24 -7.79
CA ALA A 176 -15.84 -3.95 -7.42
C ALA A 176 -14.93 -3.77 -8.66
N GLY A 177 -15.28 -4.41 -9.77
CA GLY A 177 -14.52 -4.42 -11.00
C GLY A 177 -13.18 -5.13 -10.82
N ILE A 178 -13.22 -6.44 -10.57
CA ILE A 178 -12.02 -7.24 -10.34
C ILE A 178 -11.11 -7.24 -11.58
N VAL A 179 -9.91 -6.69 -11.42
CA VAL A 179 -8.85 -6.64 -12.43
C VAL A 179 -7.72 -7.57 -12.04
N ILE A 180 -7.37 -8.52 -12.90
CA ILE A 180 -6.16 -9.32 -12.77
C ILE A 180 -5.02 -8.69 -13.54
N VAL A 181 -3.83 -8.72 -12.97
CA VAL A 181 -2.57 -8.42 -13.63
C VAL A 181 -1.85 -9.76 -13.76
N PRO A 182 -1.75 -10.35 -14.95
CA PRO A 182 -1.15 -11.66 -15.10
C PRO A 182 0.36 -11.59 -15.02
N LEU A 183 0.97 -12.71 -14.68
CA LEU A 183 2.38 -12.94 -14.94
C LEU A 183 2.63 -12.91 -16.44
N ARG A 184 3.73 -12.28 -16.85
CA ARG A 184 4.08 -12.11 -18.27
C ARG A 184 5.49 -12.62 -18.56
N GLN A 185 5.66 -13.10 -19.78
CA GLN A 185 6.97 -13.40 -20.37
C GLN A 185 7.01 -12.86 -21.80
N GLY A 186 7.99 -12.02 -22.10
CA GLY A 186 8.08 -11.36 -23.41
C GLY A 186 6.83 -10.56 -23.77
N GLY A 187 6.15 -9.97 -22.78
CA GLY A 187 4.91 -9.20 -22.92
C GLY A 187 3.61 -10.03 -22.97
N LYS A 188 3.69 -11.35 -23.14
CA LYS A 188 2.52 -12.24 -23.21
C LYS A 188 2.10 -12.70 -21.83
N ALA A 189 0.79 -12.69 -21.54
CA ALA A 189 0.22 -13.26 -20.33
C ALA A 189 0.40 -14.79 -20.32
N LEU A 190 0.83 -15.33 -19.18
CA LEU A 190 1.07 -16.76 -19.00
C LEU A 190 -0.21 -17.48 -18.57
N PRO A 191 -0.44 -18.72 -19.03
CA PRO A 191 -1.57 -19.52 -18.57
C PRO A 191 -1.38 -19.92 -17.10
N TYR A 192 -2.48 -20.17 -16.38
CA TYR A 192 -2.42 -20.49 -14.94
C TYR A 192 -1.61 -21.75 -14.60
N ASN A 193 -1.50 -22.69 -15.54
CA ASN A 193 -0.80 -23.95 -15.38
C ASN A 193 0.64 -23.93 -15.93
N ASP A 194 1.19 -22.73 -16.20
CA ASP A 194 2.57 -22.60 -16.67
C ASP A 194 3.58 -23.01 -15.57
N PRO A 195 4.50 -23.96 -15.83
CA PRO A 195 5.41 -24.49 -14.81
C PRO A 195 6.66 -23.61 -14.54
N GLN A 196 6.82 -22.44 -15.17
CA GLN A 196 8.06 -21.67 -15.09
C GLN A 196 8.33 -21.01 -13.73
N LYS A 197 9.51 -21.30 -13.15
CA LYS A 197 9.92 -20.90 -11.78
C LYS A 197 10.68 -19.56 -11.67
N ASN A 198 11.00 -18.89 -12.77
CA ASN A 198 11.85 -17.69 -12.80
C ASN A 198 11.16 -16.52 -13.53
N ILE A 199 9.96 -16.14 -13.11
CA ILE A 199 9.22 -15.02 -13.73
C ILE A 199 9.52 -13.73 -12.97
N HIS A 200 9.84 -12.68 -13.71
CA HIS A 200 10.04 -11.34 -13.15
C HIS A 200 8.69 -10.77 -12.69
N LEU A 201 8.54 -10.51 -11.39
CA LEU A 201 7.27 -10.07 -10.80
C LEU A 201 7.01 -8.56 -10.97
N TRP A 202 8.00 -7.78 -11.39
CA TRP A 202 8.00 -6.31 -11.25
C TRP A 202 8.08 -5.57 -12.60
N ASP A 203 7.16 -5.88 -13.52
CA ASP A 203 7.09 -5.18 -14.80
C ASP A 203 6.59 -3.74 -14.65
N ASN A 204 7.41 -2.78 -15.10
CA ASN A 204 7.04 -1.37 -15.22
C ASN A 204 6.20 -1.18 -16.48
N ALA A 205 5.29 -0.19 -16.51
CA ALA A 205 4.58 0.14 -17.75
C ALA A 205 5.53 0.77 -18.77
N VAL A 206 6.32 1.76 -18.31
CA VAL A 206 7.32 2.47 -19.12
C VAL A 206 8.66 2.39 -18.42
N PHE A 207 9.68 1.91 -19.13
CA PHE A 207 11.04 1.80 -18.63
C PHE A 207 12.02 2.59 -19.52
N ILE A 208 12.57 3.65 -18.95
CA ILE A 208 13.46 4.61 -19.62
C ILE A 208 14.88 4.43 -19.06
N THR A 209 15.80 3.96 -19.90
CA THR A 209 17.23 3.83 -19.58
C THR A 209 18.12 4.71 -20.47
N SER A 210 17.51 5.56 -21.28
CA SER A 210 18.17 6.43 -22.26
C SER A 210 17.93 7.91 -21.95
N SER A 211 18.73 8.79 -22.56
CA SER A 211 18.75 10.23 -22.27
C SER A 211 17.92 11.06 -23.27
N TYR A 212 17.51 12.26 -22.87
CA TYR A 212 16.72 13.21 -23.68
C TYR A 212 15.38 12.63 -24.18
N ILE A 213 14.69 11.91 -23.29
CA ILE A 213 13.37 11.32 -23.55
C ILE A 213 12.29 12.14 -22.88
N HIS A 214 11.25 12.50 -23.65
CA HIS A 214 10.05 13.13 -23.13
C HIS A 214 8.88 12.14 -23.19
N TRP A 215 8.20 11.93 -22.07
CA TRP A 215 7.02 11.06 -21.97
C TRP A 215 5.82 11.88 -21.48
N GLU A 216 4.85 12.10 -22.38
CA GLU A 216 3.85 13.17 -22.22
C GLU A 216 2.39 12.69 -22.35
N ASN A 217 1.56 13.03 -21.36
CA ASN A 217 0.09 12.97 -21.40
C ASN A 217 -0.55 11.56 -21.49
N PHE A 218 0.09 10.52 -20.93
CA PHE A 218 -0.46 9.16 -20.92
C PHE A 218 -1.30 8.86 -19.67
N GLU A 219 -2.23 7.92 -19.82
CA GLU A 219 -2.86 7.25 -18.68
C GLU A 219 -2.21 5.88 -18.49
N ILE A 220 -1.88 5.50 -17.25
CA ILE A 220 -1.17 4.26 -16.93
C ILE A 220 -1.86 3.55 -15.76
N ALA A 221 -2.24 2.30 -15.96
CA ALA A 221 -3.03 1.53 -15.00
C ALA A 221 -2.57 0.08 -14.84
N PHE A 222 -2.72 -0.47 -13.63
CA PHE A 222 -2.65 -1.91 -13.35
C PHE A 222 -1.33 -2.59 -13.74
N TYR A 223 -0.20 -1.97 -13.39
CA TYR A 223 1.13 -2.57 -13.53
C TYR A 223 1.68 -3.02 -12.17
N PRO A 224 2.40 -4.15 -12.14
CA PRO A 224 2.88 -4.70 -10.89
C PRO A 224 4.00 -3.86 -10.26
N ALA A 225 4.72 -3.05 -11.03
CA ALA A 225 5.82 -2.20 -10.54
C ALA A 225 5.51 -0.71 -10.67
N SER A 226 6.47 0.08 -11.19
CA SER A 226 6.31 1.50 -11.42
C SER A 226 5.49 1.76 -12.69
N GLY A 227 4.61 2.76 -12.67
CA GLY A 227 3.97 3.25 -13.90
C GLY A 227 5.03 3.78 -14.88
N VAL A 228 5.87 4.70 -14.43
CA VAL A 228 7.04 5.16 -15.19
C VAL A 228 8.30 4.99 -14.35
N ARG A 229 9.32 4.32 -14.91
CA ARG A 229 10.65 4.23 -14.31
C ARG A 229 11.67 4.92 -15.19
N VAL A 230 12.39 5.88 -14.61
CA VAL A 230 13.58 6.51 -15.19
C VAL A 230 14.80 6.00 -14.45
N GLN A 231 15.68 5.27 -15.13
CA GLN A 231 16.79 4.59 -14.49
C GLN A 231 18.12 4.97 -15.13
N ALA A 232 19.17 5.04 -14.30
CA ALA A 232 20.53 5.22 -14.79
C ALA A 232 20.88 4.22 -15.91
N PRO A 233 21.60 4.67 -16.96
CA PRO A 233 22.31 5.95 -17.06
C PRO A 233 21.49 7.12 -17.65
N ALA A 234 20.15 7.09 -17.60
CA ALA A 234 19.32 8.16 -18.19
C ALA A 234 19.63 9.56 -17.61
N GLU A 235 19.75 10.54 -18.51
CA GLU A 235 19.92 11.95 -18.19
C GLU A 235 18.98 12.84 -19.02
N HIS A 236 18.61 14.01 -18.51
CA HIS A 236 17.81 15.01 -19.25
C HIS A 236 16.44 14.53 -19.73
N CYS A 237 15.77 13.66 -18.96
CA CYS A 237 14.44 13.15 -19.32
C CYS A 237 13.32 13.95 -18.65
N VAL A 238 12.19 14.03 -19.34
CA VAL A 238 10.97 14.70 -18.88
C VAL A 238 9.82 13.72 -18.84
N VAL A 239 9.14 13.63 -17.69
CA VAL A 239 7.89 12.87 -17.54
C VAL A 239 6.81 13.86 -17.15
N ARG A 240 5.83 14.09 -18.04
CA ARG A 240 4.84 15.14 -17.83
C ARG A 240 3.40 14.80 -18.18
N GLY A 241 2.46 15.38 -17.43
CA GLY A 241 1.03 15.33 -17.76
C GLY A 241 0.40 13.95 -17.64
N ASN A 242 1.07 12.98 -17.01
CA ASN A 242 0.59 11.60 -16.96
C ASN A 242 -0.37 11.38 -15.78
N THR A 243 -1.37 10.52 -15.95
CA THR A 243 -2.24 10.03 -14.86
C THR A 243 -1.96 8.57 -14.58
N ILE A 244 -1.56 8.24 -13.35
CA ILE A 244 -1.11 6.90 -12.98
C ILE A 244 -1.89 6.39 -11.77
N TYR A 245 -2.41 5.17 -11.85
CA TYR A 245 -3.17 4.53 -10.78
C TYR A 245 -3.08 3.00 -10.82
N GLY A 246 -3.46 2.32 -9.73
CA GLY A 246 -3.49 0.84 -9.70
C GLY A 246 -2.11 0.20 -9.91
N THR A 247 -1.03 0.91 -9.59
CA THR A 247 0.34 0.38 -9.62
C THR A 247 0.93 0.31 -8.21
N THR A 248 2.11 -0.31 -8.06
CA THR A 248 2.79 -0.34 -6.77
C THR A 248 3.71 0.87 -6.54
N CYS A 249 4.17 1.52 -7.59
CA CYS A 249 4.80 2.85 -7.55
C CYS A 249 4.29 3.69 -8.74
N GLY A 250 4.08 5.00 -8.58
CA GLY A 250 3.63 5.86 -9.67
C GLY A 250 4.78 6.16 -10.63
N ILE A 251 5.67 7.06 -10.22
CA ILE A 251 6.88 7.42 -10.95
C ILE A 251 8.11 7.16 -10.07
N LYS A 252 9.10 6.46 -10.62
CA LYS A 252 10.33 6.10 -9.91
C LYS A 252 11.56 6.58 -10.67
N THR A 253 12.46 7.30 -9.99
CA THR A 253 13.85 7.42 -10.43
C THR A 253 14.73 6.42 -9.68
N TYR A 254 15.65 5.76 -10.37
CA TYR A 254 16.47 4.71 -9.77
C TYR A 254 17.93 4.72 -10.24
N GLY A 255 18.86 4.48 -9.33
CA GLY A 255 20.31 4.47 -9.59
C GLY A 255 20.90 5.87 -9.48
N GLU A 256 21.63 6.31 -10.50
CA GLU A 256 22.27 7.64 -10.56
C GLU A 256 21.79 8.48 -11.79
N PRO A 257 20.47 8.60 -12.05
CA PRO A 257 19.98 9.41 -13.16
C PRO A 257 20.20 10.91 -12.88
N LYS A 258 20.31 11.73 -13.93
CA LYS A 258 20.59 13.17 -13.78
C LYS A 258 19.66 14.07 -14.57
N HIS A 259 19.41 15.28 -14.08
CA HIS A 259 18.63 16.29 -14.80
C HIS A 259 17.23 15.80 -15.21
N ILE A 260 16.50 15.18 -14.28
CA ILE A 260 15.17 14.63 -14.55
C ILE A 260 14.10 15.61 -14.10
N LEU A 261 13.14 15.88 -14.98
CA LEU A 261 11.97 16.71 -14.69
C LEU A 261 10.70 15.86 -14.64
N LEU A 262 10.08 15.82 -13.46
CA LEU A 262 8.78 15.19 -13.24
C LEU A 262 7.76 16.31 -13.00
N GLU A 263 6.91 16.59 -13.99
CA GLU A 263 6.00 17.75 -13.90
C GLU A 263 4.56 17.51 -14.32
N ASN A 264 3.60 18.19 -13.68
CA ASN A 264 2.19 18.11 -14.07
C ASN A 264 1.61 16.68 -14.08
N ASN A 265 2.22 15.73 -13.37
CA ASN A 265 1.72 14.37 -13.29
C ASN A 265 0.72 14.24 -12.14
N MET A 266 -0.25 13.35 -12.32
CA MET A 266 -1.17 12.90 -11.31
C MET A 266 -0.89 11.45 -10.97
N THR A 267 -0.65 11.16 -9.70
CA THR A 267 -0.61 9.77 -9.21
C THR A 267 -1.68 9.63 -8.15
N ARG A 268 -2.50 8.59 -8.27
CA ARG A 268 -3.67 8.42 -7.41
C ARG A 268 -3.81 7.00 -6.91
N ARG A 269 -3.96 6.87 -5.59
CA ARG A 269 -4.17 5.59 -4.90
C ARG A 269 -3.20 4.50 -5.35
N ILE A 270 -1.94 4.88 -5.59
CA ILE A 270 -0.83 3.94 -5.74
C ILE A 270 -0.65 3.21 -4.40
N CYS A 271 -0.45 1.88 -4.43
CA CYS A 271 -0.29 1.08 -3.20
C CYS A 271 1.06 1.30 -2.49
N GLY A 272 1.99 1.97 -3.15
CA GLY A 272 3.21 2.55 -2.57
C GLY A 272 3.34 4.02 -2.94
N SER A 273 4.55 4.46 -3.26
CA SER A 273 4.84 5.87 -3.50
C SER A 273 4.26 6.39 -4.81
N GLY A 274 3.60 7.56 -4.75
CA GLY A 274 3.20 8.30 -5.93
C GLY A 274 4.42 8.70 -6.74
N ILE A 275 5.36 9.40 -6.12
CA ILE A 275 6.70 9.66 -6.70
C ILE A 275 7.79 9.21 -5.72
N MET A 276 8.70 8.38 -6.20
CA MET A 276 9.86 7.92 -5.45
C MET A 276 11.16 8.24 -6.18
N LEU A 277 12.03 9.00 -5.52
CA LEU A 277 13.40 9.20 -5.95
C LEU A 277 14.28 8.20 -5.20
N SER A 278 15.09 7.39 -5.89
CA SER A 278 15.90 6.35 -5.24
C SER A 278 17.29 6.22 -5.84
N GLY A 279 18.30 6.05 -4.98
CA GLY A 279 19.70 5.98 -5.38
C GLY A 279 20.41 7.34 -5.27
N LYS A 280 21.48 7.55 -6.06
CA LYS A 280 22.32 8.75 -6.04
C LYS A 280 22.04 9.68 -7.23
N GLY A 281 20.76 9.96 -7.49
CA GLY A 281 20.38 10.90 -8.56
C GLY A 281 20.91 12.32 -8.31
N ASP A 282 21.04 13.11 -9.38
CA ASP A 282 21.51 14.50 -9.33
C ASP A 282 20.60 15.44 -10.16
N HIS A 283 20.29 16.63 -9.64
CA HIS A 283 19.41 17.60 -10.32
C HIS A 283 18.05 17.01 -10.71
N ILE A 284 17.32 16.49 -9.72
CA ILE A 284 15.97 15.93 -9.95
C ILE A 284 14.92 16.92 -9.46
N THR A 285 14.04 17.33 -10.38
CA THR A 285 12.97 18.30 -10.12
C THR A 285 11.62 17.62 -10.17
N VAL A 286 10.86 17.75 -9.09
CA VAL A 286 9.47 17.31 -8.96
C VAL A 286 8.60 18.56 -8.83
N HIS A 287 7.93 18.94 -9.91
CA HIS A 287 7.26 20.23 -10.03
C HIS A 287 5.77 20.12 -10.38
N ASN A 288 4.90 20.81 -9.65
CA ASN A 288 3.48 20.93 -9.99
C ASN A 288 2.75 19.58 -10.22
N ASN A 289 3.06 18.56 -9.41
CA ASN A 289 2.40 17.26 -9.46
C ASN A 289 1.27 17.18 -8.43
N ILE A 290 0.25 16.37 -8.74
CA ILE A 290 -0.85 16.02 -7.83
C ILE A 290 -0.64 14.57 -7.37
N LEU A 291 -0.39 14.38 -6.08
CA LEU A 291 -0.15 13.07 -5.50
C LEU A 291 -1.25 12.75 -4.49
N ASP A 292 -2.18 11.89 -4.88
CA ASP A 292 -3.50 11.81 -4.27
C ASP A 292 -3.76 10.43 -3.63
N GLN A 293 -3.82 10.39 -2.30
CA GLN A 293 -4.07 9.18 -1.50
C GLN A 293 -3.12 8.00 -1.79
N ASN A 294 -1.89 8.28 -2.21
CA ASN A 294 -0.89 7.24 -2.40
C ASN A 294 -0.33 6.77 -1.05
N GLY A 295 0.11 5.52 -1.00
CA GLY A 295 0.55 4.86 0.23
C GLY A 295 -0.11 3.49 0.38
N PRO A 296 -0.10 2.91 1.59
CA PRO A 296 -0.60 1.56 1.83
C PRO A 296 -2.01 1.41 1.31
N CYS A 297 -2.32 0.23 0.79
CA CYS A 297 -3.64 -0.11 0.31
C CYS A 297 -4.20 -1.30 1.10
N PRO A 298 -5.40 -1.19 1.69
CA PRO A 298 -6.11 -2.33 2.29
C PRO A 298 -6.12 -3.58 1.36
N PRO A 299 -5.99 -4.80 1.90
CA PRO A 299 -5.83 -5.16 3.31
C PRO A 299 -4.42 -4.96 3.87
N TYR A 300 -3.47 -4.48 3.05
CA TYR A 300 -2.09 -4.25 3.44
C TYR A 300 -1.95 -2.95 4.26
N LEU A 301 -1.75 -3.09 5.57
CA LEU A 301 -1.62 -1.97 6.50
C LEU A 301 -0.16 -1.53 6.76
N SER A 302 0.84 -2.22 6.20
CA SER A 302 2.25 -1.94 6.46
C SER A 302 3.17 -2.14 5.25
N ASN A 303 4.43 -1.71 5.40
CA ASN A 303 5.44 -1.53 4.36
C ASN A 303 6.00 -2.81 3.72
N ARG A 304 5.52 -4.00 4.07
CA ARG A 304 6.30 -5.24 3.83
C ARG A 304 5.79 -6.17 2.73
N SER A 305 4.58 -5.99 2.20
CA SER A 305 3.95 -7.08 1.42
C SER A 305 3.23 -6.67 0.12
N CYS A 306 3.13 -5.38 -0.22
CA CYS A 306 2.26 -4.95 -1.32
C CYS A 306 2.90 -4.07 -2.41
N THR A 307 4.14 -3.60 -2.23
CA THR A 307 4.72 -2.58 -3.11
C THR A 307 6.20 -2.80 -3.44
N GLU A 308 6.59 -2.35 -4.63
CA GLU A 308 7.99 -2.20 -5.06
C GLU A 308 8.70 -0.99 -4.41
N GLY A 309 7.92 -0.01 -3.97
CA GLY A 309 8.39 1.25 -3.42
C GLY A 309 8.17 1.37 -1.92
N THR A 310 8.41 2.57 -1.41
CA THR A 310 8.00 2.88 -0.04
C THR A 310 6.52 3.25 0.02
N LEU A 311 6.02 3.54 1.23
CA LEU A 311 4.61 3.82 1.47
C LEU A 311 4.27 5.31 1.61
N TYR A 312 5.22 6.19 1.27
CA TYR A 312 5.02 7.64 1.34
C TYR A 312 4.54 8.18 0.02
N ASN A 313 3.66 9.16 0.06
CA ASN A 313 3.09 9.75 -1.14
C ASN A 313 4.17 10.37 -2.04
N LEU A 314 5.11 11.09 -1.42
CA LEU A 314 6.34 11.62 -2.02
C LEU A 314 7.56 11.17 -1.21
N CYS A 315 8.61 10.65 -1.85
CA CYS A 315 9.82 10.35 -1.11
C CYS A 315 11.12 10.42 -1.91
N TYR A 316 12.21 10.55 -1.14
CA TYR A 316 13.56 10.24 -1.56
C TYR A 316 14.14 9.15 -0.65
N TYR A 317 14.57 8.02 -1.21
CA TYR A 317 14.93 6.82 -0.45
C TYR A 317 16.17 6.09 -0.98
N GLY A 318 17.16 5.92 -0.09
CA GLY A 318 18.40 5.17 -0.34
C GLY A 318 19.41 5.96 -1.18
N GLY A 319 20.70 5.84 -0.86
CA GLY A 319 21.80 6.54 -1.56
C GLY A 319 22.12 7.95 -1.04
N GLU A 320 23.16 8.54 -1.65
CA GLU A 320 23.66 9.91 -1.44
C GLU A 320 23.52 10.76 -2.72
N GLY A 321 22.30 11.17 -3.07
CA GLY A 321 22.03 12.05 -4.21
C GLY A 321 22.25 13.53 -3.89
N THR A 322 22.23 14.34 -4.94
CA THR A 322 22.54 15.78 -4.89
C THR A 322 21.47 16.60 -5.61
N ASN A 323 21.23 17.83 -5.16
CA ASN A 323 20.40 18.82 -5.86
C ASN A 323 18.97 18.32 -6.16
N PHE A 324 18.17 18.11 -5.11
CA PHE A 324 16.77 17.74 -5.23
C PHE A 324 15.84 18.95 -5.04
N THR A 325 14.85 19.08 -5.92
CA THR A 325 13.88 20.17 -5.88
C THR A 325 12.46 19.63 -5.93
N PHE A 326 11.68 19.89 -4.88
CA PHE A 326 10.26 19.62 -4.78
C PHE A 326 9.52 20.96 -4.74
N THR A 327 8.82 21.30 -5.82
CA THR A 327 8.20 22.62 -5.99
C THR A 327 6.73 22.53 -6.38
N ASP A 328 5.88 23.30 -5.72
CA ASP A 328 4.49 23.53 -6.14
C ASP A 328 3.64 22.25 -6.27
N ASN A 329 3.98 21.18 -5.55
CA ASN A 329 3.22 19.94 -5.57
C ASN A 329 2.04 19.99 -4.59
N LEU A 330 0.93 19.36 -4.97
CA LEU A 330 -0.20 19.09 -4.09
C LEU A 330 -0.17 17.61 -3.66
N VAL A 331 0.07 17.36 -2.38
CA VAL A 331 0.25 16.01 -1.82
C VAL A 331 -0.85 15.75 -0.80
N ILE A 332 -1.81 14.91 -1.16
CA ILE A 332 -3.02 14.62 -0.38
C ILE A 332 -2.94 13.23 0.24
N SER A 333 -3.07 13.15 1.56
CA SER A 333 -3.07 11.90 2.32
C SER A 333 -4.05 12.00 3.50
N ASP A 334 -5.29 12.42 3.26
CA ASP A 334 -6.32 12.49 4.30
C ASP A 334 -7.22 11.24 4.37
N ASP A 335 -7.09 10.29 3.43
CA ASP A 335 -7.64 8.95 3.55
C ASP A 335 -6.88 8.17 4.64
N SER A 336 -7.46 8.15 5.83
CA SER A 336 -6.98 7.35 6.96
C SER A 336 -6.74 5.87 6.64
N THR A 337 -7.42 5.32 5.63
CA THR A 337 -7.28 3.92 5.26
C THR A 337 -5.99 3.62 4.50
N ARG A 338 -5.33 4.68 4.01
CA ARG A 338 -4.13 4.63 3.16
C ARG A 338 -2.94 5.40 3.72
N ARG A 339 -2.99 5.78 5.00
CA ARG A 339 -1.91 6.51 5.66
C ARG A 339 -0.91 5.59 6.33
N CYS A 340 0.37 5.89 6.13
CA CYS A 340 1.48 5.17 6.74
C CYS A 340 2.27 6.10 7.66
N HIS A 341 2.49 5.71 8.93
CA HIS A 341 3.38 6.41 9.88
C HIS A 341 3.11 7.92 10.08
N ASN A 342 1.88 8.41 9.86
CA ASN A 342 1.50 9.83 9.95
C ASN A 342 2.29 10.80 9.04
N ASN A 343 3.13 10.30 8.13
CA ASN A 343 3.96 11.13 7.24
C ASN A 343 3.46 11.03 5.79
N THR A 344 3.36 12.17 5.12
CA THR A 344 2.97 12.24 3.70
C THR A 344 4.19 12.30 2.78
N MET A 345 5.30 12.86 3.27
CA MET A 345 6.58 12.92 2.57
C MET A 345 7.72 12.45 3.46
N ARG A 346 8.67 11.70 2.88
CA ARG A 346 9.91 11.32 3.56
C ARG A 346 11.12 11.41 2.65
N CYS A 347 12.15 12.14 3.09
CA CYS A 347 13.50 12.06 2.56
C CYS A 347 14.35 11.26 3.56
N LYS A 348 14.61 9.98 3.27
CA LYS A 348 15.44 9.10 4.12
C LYS A 348 16.86 8.91 3.55
N GLY A 349 17.04 9.05 2.24
CA GLY A 349 18.37 9.06 1.66
C GLY A 349 19.16 10.28 2.14
N ALA A 350 20.47 10.16 2.22
CA ALA A 350 21.36 11.28 2.46
C ALA A 350 21.25 12.25 1.27
N VAL A 351 20.69 13.45 1.47
CA VAL A 351 20.76 14.51 0.46
C VAL A 351 22.02 15.33 0.70
N ARG A 352 22.88 15.41 -0.31
CA ARG A 352 24.08 16.25 -0.32
C ARG A 352 23.84 17.53 -1.10
N GLN A 353 24.65 18.54 -0.81
CA GLN A 353 24.68 19.85 -1.47
C GLN A 353 23.41 20.69 -1.28
N LEU A 354 22.28 20.34 -1.92
CA LEU A 354 21.07 21.16 -1.90
C LEU A 354 19.78 20.31 -1.92
N CYS A 355 18.90 20.56 -0.95
CA CYS A 355 17.52 20.08 -0.93
C CYS A 355 16.55 21.26 -0.88
N GLN A 356 15.70 21.44 -1.89
CA GLN A 356 14.69 22.50 -1.93
C GLN A 356 13.29 21.92 -1.85
N ILE A 357 12.49 22.39 -0.90
CA ILE A 357 11.07 22.08 -0.79
C ILE A 357 10.34 23.41 -0.70
N ARG A 358 9.69 23.81 -1.80
CA ARG A 358 9.11 25.15 -1.92
C ARG A 358 7.70 25.14 -2.51
N GLY A 359 6.81 25.98 -2.01
CA GLY A 359 5.50 26.16 -2.66
C GLY A 359 4.56 24.95 -2.55
N ASN A 360 4.92 23.89 -1.81
CA ASN A 360 4.13 22.66 -1.79
C ASN A 360 2.97 22.76 -0.80
N VAL A 361 1.88 22.05 -1.10
CA VAL A 361 0.77 21.82 -0.18
C VAL A 361 0.77 20.36 0.24
N PHE A 362 0.91 20.12 1.54
CA PHE A 362 0.88 18.79 2.16
C PHE A 362 -0.37 18.66 3.03
N VAL A 363 -1.23 17.70 2.73
CA VAL A 363 -2.49 17.48 3.44
C VAL A 363 -2.49 16.11 4.10
N GLY A 364 -2.78 16.04 5.40
CA GLY A 364 -3.09 14.79 6.10
C GLY A 364 -1.89 14.07 6.74
N GLY A 365 -0.69 14.65 6.68
CA GLY A 365 0.48 14.10 7.35
C GLY A 365 1.70 15.04 7.34
N SER A 366 2.74 14.63 8.06
CA SER A 366 3.97 15.38 8.25
C SER A 366 5.01 15.14 7.16
N VAL A 367 5.98 16.04 7.07
CA VAL A 367 7.15 15.97 6.17
C VAL A 367 8.37 15.61 7.01
N GLU A 368 9.05 14.51 6.69
CA GLU A 368 10.25 14.05 7.41
C GLU A 368 11.49 14.15 6.53
N LEU A 369 12.53 14.84 7.01
CA LEU A 369 13.76 15.10 6.28
C LEU A 369 14.99 14.50 6.99
N TYR A 370 15.78 13.76 6.23
CA TYR A 370 17.12 13.31 6.59
C TYR A 370 18.14 14.02 5.70
N ILE A 371 18.88 14.95 6.29
CA ILE A 371 19.86 15.79 5.59
C ILE A 371 21.24 15.49 6.19
N VAL A 372 22.23 15.29 5.32
CA VAL A 372 23.62 15.05 5.73
C VAL A 372 24.19 16.35 6.30
N PRO A 373 25.06 16.31 7.33
CA PRO A 373 25.81 17.50 7.75
C PRO A 373 26.47 18.21 6.57
N ASP A 374 26.64 19.52 6.67
CA ASP A 374 27.27 20.38 5.65
C ASP A 374 26.49 20.54 4.33
N SER A 375 25.29 19.97 4.22
CA SER A 375 24.40 20.16 3.07
C SER A 375 23.43 21.31 3.30
N GLN A 376 23.15 22.07 2.23
CA GLN A 376 22.17 23.16 2.26
C GLN A 376 20.75 22.61 2.11
N TYR A 377 19.80 23.20 2.83
CA TYR A 377 18.39 22.98 2.57
C TYR A 377 17.60 24.29 2.52
N VAL A 378 16.52 24.31 1.75
CA VAL A 378 15.60 25.45 1.64
C VAL A 378 14.18 24.92 1.80
N LEU A 379 13.55 25.24 2.93
CA LEU A 379 12.12 25.02 3.16
C LEU A 379 11.41 26.37 3.17
N GLN A 380 10.72 26.67 2.08
CA GLN A 380 10.10 27.98 1.92
C GLN A 380 8.69 27.89 1.37
N ASN A 381 7.77 28.70 1.90
CA ASN A 381 6.44 28.86 1.31
C ASN A 381 5.71 27.51 1.17
N ASN A 382 5.80 26.60 2.14
CA ASN A 382 4.99 25.36 2.11
C ASN A 382 3.77 25.51 3.02
N THR A 383 2.66 24.90 2.64
CA THR A 383 1.45 24.78 3.47
C THR A 383 1.26 23.34 3.92
N ILE A 384 1.30 23.07 5.22
CA ILE A 384 1.20 21.74 5.81
C ILE A 384 -0.01 21.69 6.72
N LEU A 385 -0.94 20.78 6.43
CA LEU A 385 -2.20 20.63 7.14
C LEU A 385 -2.26 19.27 7.82
N ARG A 386 -2.61 19.27 9.11
CA ARG A 386 -2.59 18.08 9.99
C ARG A 386 -1.20 17.43 10.03
N GLY A 387 -0.16 18.25 10.16
CA GLY A 387 1.23 17.80 10.14
C GLY A 387 2.25 18.89 10.47
N LYS A 388 3.51 18.48 10.60
CA LYS A 388 4.68 19.34 10.84
C LYS A 388 5.85 18.91 9.95
N ILE A 389 6.91 19.71 9.98
CA ILE A 389 8.21 19.32 9.42
C ILE A 389 9.05 18.71 10.55
N TYR A 390 9.67 17.56 10.27
CA TYR A 390 10.58 16.86 11.18
C TYR A 390 11.95 16.70 10.55
N TYR A 391 13.00 16.88 11.36
CA TYR A 391 14.38 16.63 10.99
C TYR A 391 14.94 15.44 11.76
N SER A 392 15.45 14.46 11.02
CA SER A 392 16.22 13.37 11.61
C SER A 392 17.68 13.81 11.75
N ARG A 393 18.19 13.92 12.99
CA ARG A 393 19.59 14.32 13.25
C ARG A 393 20.55 13.16 12.99
N PRO A 394 21.69 13.39 12.32
CA PRO A 394 22.79 12.44 12.30
C PRO A 394 23.46 12.36 13.69
N PRO A 395 24.07 11.22 14.07
CA PRO A 395 24.69 11.03 15.39
C PRO A 395 25.89 11.95 15.67
N THR A 396 26.42 12.63 14.65
CA THR A 396 27.74 13.27 14.65
C THR A 396 27.76 14.70 15.20
N GLY A 397 26.64 15.26 15.66
CA GLY A 397 26.61 16.53 16.40
C GLY A 397 26.90 17.81 15.60
N ASN A 398 27.13 17.73 14.28
CA ASN A 398 27.28 18.92 13.41
C ASN A 398 25.92 19.61 13.18
N ASP A 399 25.95 20.95 13.10
CA ASP A 399 24.77 21.76 12.79
C ASP A 399 24.32 21.60 11.33
N LEU A 400 23.02 21.57 11.11
CA LEU A 400 22.44 21.64 9.76
C LEU A 400 22.57 23.07 9.22
N VAL A 401 22.97 23.23 7.95
CA VAL A 401 23.05 24.53 7.28
C VAL A 401 21.86 24.68 6.34
N GLY A 402 20.99 25.67 6.55
CA GLY A 402 19.85 25.87 5.68
C GLY A 402 18.93 27.00 6.11
N GLU A 403 17.87 27.16 5.33
CA GLU A 403 16.90 28.25 5.49
C GLU A 403 15.47 27.69 5.62
N GLU A 404 14.79 28.15 6.67
CA GLU A 404 13.35 27.97 6.85
C GLU A 404 12.68 29.33 6.91
N ARG A 405 11.74 29.58 5.99
CA ARG A 405 10.98 30.83 5.98
C ARG A 405 9.59 30.64 5.44
N ASP A 406 8.66 31.43 5.98
CA ASP A 406 7.34 31.63 5.38
C ASP A 406 6.54 30.33 5.15
N ASN A 407 6.79 29.27 5.93
CA ASN A 407 5.98 28.06 5.91
C ASN A 407 4.74 28.23 6.81
N VAL A 408 3.64 27.58 6.45
CA VAL A 408 2.42 27.47 7.24
C VAL A 408 2.26 26.02 7.68
N SER A 409 2.12 25.77 8.97
CA SER A 409 1.92 24.42 9.54
C SER A 409 0.76 24.45 10.52
N LEU A 410 -0.28 23.66 10.26
CA LEU A 410 -1.47 23.54 11.11
C LEU A 410 -1.57 22.12 11.67
N ASP A 411 -1.83 22.00 12.97
CA ASP A 411 -1.97 20.71 13.67
C ASP A 411 -3.28 19.99 13.33
N ALA A 412 -4.22 20.69 12.69
CA ALA A 412 -5.49 20.18 12.20
C ALA A 412 -5.69 20.55 10.72
N TYR A 413 -6.83 20.16 10.15
CA TYR A 413 -7.28 20.72 8.88
C TYR A 413 -7.59 22.21 9.03
N ALA A 414 -7.58 22.91 7.89
CA ALA A 414 -7.95 24.31 7.80
C ALA A 414 -9.33 24.58 8.40
N LYS A 415 -9.41 25.65 9.19
CA LYS A 415 -10.64 26.18 9.77
C LYS A 415 -11.12 27.41 9.01
N PRO A 416 -12.39 27.83 9.15
CA PRO A 416 -12.90 29.02 8.48
C PRO A 416 -12.06 30.29 8.71
N GLU A 417 -11.52 30.48 9.91
CA GLU A 417 -10.68 31.63 10.28
C GLU A 417 -9.29 31.64 9.62
N ASP A 418 -8.84 30.51 9.06
CA ASP A 418 -7.59 30.49 8.27
C ASP A 418 -7.76 31.22 6.92
N LEU A 419 -9.02 31.42 6.49
CA LEU A 419 -9.39 32.17 5.28
C LEU A 419 -8.68 31.65 4.02
N PHE A 420 -8.76 30.35 3.77
CA PHE A 420 -8.33 29.73 2.52
C PHE A 420 -9.47 29.66 1.51
N ALA A 421 -9.13 29.64 0.21
CA ALA A 421 -10.09 29.87 -0.85
C ALA A 421 -11.18 28.81 -1.00
N ASN A 422 -10.85 27.51 -0.95
CA ASN A 422 -11.84 26.41 -0.92
C ASN A 422 -11.21 25.13 -0.34
N PRO A 423 -10.98 25.07 0.99
CA PRO A 423 -10.32 23.93 1.65
C PRO A 423 -10.96 22.57 1.37
N GLY A 424 -12.30 22.52 1.26
CA GLY A 424 -13.03 21.28 0.98
C GLY A 424 -12.80 20.72 -0.43
N LYS A 425 -12.14 21.49 -1.31
CA LYS A 425 -11.71 21.09 -2.66
C LYS A 425 -10.20 21.28 -2.85
N TYR A 426 -9.44 21.30 -1.75
CA TYR A 426 -7.98 21.42 -1.71
C TYR A 426 -7.40 22.71 -2.31
N ASP A 427 -8.18 23.81 -2.38
CA ASP A 427 -7.67 25.13 -2.74
C ASP A 427 -7.30 25.92 -1.47
N PHE A 428 -6.01 25.87 -1.13
CA PHE A 428 -5.44 26.51 0.06
C PHE A 428 -4.72 27.82 -0.25
N ARG A 429 -5.09 28.50 -1.34
CA ARG A 429 -4.64 29.87 -1.57
C ARG A 429 -5.26 30.79 -0.51
N PRO A 430 -4.49 31.64 0.19
CA PRO A 430 -5.02 32.52 1.23
C PRO A 430 -5.87 33.63 0.60
N LEU A 431 -6.94 34.02 1.29
CA LEU A 431 -7.81 35.12 0.92
C LEU A 431 -7.35 36.45 1.53
N PRO A 432 -7.88 37.59 1.06
CA PRO A 432 -7.69 38.87 1.73
C PRO A 432 -8.03 38.78 3.22
N GLY A 433 -7.13 39.27 4.07
CA GLY A 433 -7.28 39.22 5.53
C GLY A 433 -6.86 37.90 6.19
N SER A 434 -6.44 36.89 5.43
CA SER A 434 -5.91 35.64 6.01
C SER A 434 -4.68 35.93 6.90
N PRO A 435 -4.59 35.29 8.09
CA PRO A 435 -3.40 35.38 8.93
C PRO A 435 -2.15 34.78 8.27
N HIS A 436 -2.32 34.08 7.15
CA HIS A 436 -1.27 33.38 6.41
C HIS A 436 -0.76 34.14 5.18
N LEU A 437 -1.24 35.36 4.90
CA LEU A 437 -0.72 36.19 3.80
C LEU A 437 0.79 36.46 3.96
N GLY A 438 1.51 36.40 2.84
CA GLY A 438 2.98 36.44 2.79
C GLY A 438 3.67 35.10 3.09
N LYS A 439 2.91 34.05 3.42
CA LYS A 439 3.41 32.71 3.77
C LYS A 439 2.68 31.60 3.00
N GLY A 440 3.18 30.37 3.11
CA GLY A 440 2.57 29.17 2.54
C GLY A 440 2.74 29.06 1.02
N ALA A 441 2.16 28.00 0.45
CA ALA A 441 2.27 27.64 -0.98
C ALA A 441 1.87 28.75 -1.96
N SER A 442 1.06 29.70 -1.53
CA SER A 442 0.62 30.82 -2.35
C SER A 442 0.63 32.07 -1.48
N PRO A 443 1.77 32.78 -1.35
CA PRO A 443 1.92 33.86 -0.39
C PRO A 443 1.10 35.11 -0.73
N GLN A 444 0.55 35.19 -1.94
CA GLN A 444 -0.32 36.29 -2.37
C GLN A 444 -1.79 35.92 -2.21
N ALA A 445 -2.63 36.96 -2.04
CA ALA A 445 -4.07 36.78 -1.99
C ALA A 445 -4.58 36.11 -3.27
N ALA A 446 -5.42 35.10 -3.11
CA ALA A 446 -5.98 34.34 -4.21
C ALA A 446 -6.79 35.25 -5.14
N PRO A 447 -6.61 35.18 -6.47
CA PRO A 447 -7.40 35.94 -7.43
C PRO A 447 -8.78 35.30 -7.61
N VAL A 448 -9.60 35.36 -6.56
CA VAL A 448 -10.91 34.69 -6.49
C VAL A 448 -12.03 35.66 -6.15
N ARG A 449 -13.25 35.29 -6.52
CA ARG A 449 -14.49 35.95 -6.17
C ARG A 449 -15.54 34.95 -5.71
N TYR A 450 -16.46 35.38 -4.86
CA TYR A 450 -17.54 34.57 -4.31
C TYR A 450 -18.89 35.17 -4.63
N LEU A 451 -19.83 34.30 -4.99
CA LEU A 451 -21.22 34.64 -5.21
C LEU A 451 -22.12 33.76 -4.34
N ASP A 452 -23.10 34.35 -3.67
CA ASP A 452 -24.12 33.69 -2.86
C ASP A 452 -25.50 34.27 -3.23
N ALA A 453 -26.39 33.42 -3.75
CA ALA A 453 -27.74 33.84 -4.14
C ALA A 453 -28.67 34.09 -2.93
N GLY A 454 -28.33 33.55 -1.75
CA GLY A 454 -29.19 33.57 -0.57
C GLY A 454 -29.10 34.82 0.30
N ILE A 455 -28.21 35.77 -0.02
CA ILE A 455 -27.96 36.95 0.80
C ILE A 455 -28.68 38.20 0.28
N ALA A 456 -29.26 38.97 1.21
CA ALA A 456 -30.01 40.19 0.90
C ALA A 456 -29.08 41.40 0.63
N GLN A 457 -27.94 41.48 1.31
CA GLN A 457 -26.99 42.60 1.21
C GLN A 457 -25.65 42.08 0.68
N PRO A 458 -25.30 42.34 -0.59
CA PRO A 458 -24.06 41.84 -1.18
C PRO A 458 -22.83 42.56 -0.61
N GLY A 459 -21.76 41.80 -0.42
CA GLY A 459 -20.42 42.33 -0.12
C GLY A 459 -19.57 42.54 -1.38
N ASN A 460 -18.25 42.66 -1.17
CA ASN A 460 -17.27 42.90 -2.23
C ASN A 460 -16.84 41.64 -3.02
N GLY A 461 -17.29 40.47 -2.60
CA GLY A 461 -17.03 39.18 -3.22
C GLY A 461 -15.66 38.58 -2.93
N GLU A 462 -14.85 39.14 -2.03
CA GLU A 462 -13.45 38.69 -1.83
C GLU A 462 -13.30 37.47 -0.91
N THR A 463 -14.29 37.21 -0.07
CA THR A 463 -14.34 36.04 0.82
C THR A 463 -15.73 35.40 0.76
N PRO A 464 -15.92 34.14 1.20
CA PRO A 464 -17.24 33.55 1.31
C PRO A 464 -18.22 34.40 2.14
N ALA A 465 -17.74 35.02 3.22
CA ALA A 465 -18.56 35.85 4.11
C ALA A 465 -18.92 37.22 3.51
N THR A 466 -18.18 37.69 2.50
CA THR A 466 -18.43 38.95 1.80
C THR A 466 -18.91 38.74 0.37
N ALA A 467 -19.48 37.58 0.05
CA ALA A 467 -19.95 37.24 -1.29
C ALA A 467 -20.86 38.31 -1.90
N GLY A 468 -20.81 38.46 -3.23
CA GLY A 468 -21.84 39.20 -3.96
C GLY A 468 -23.09 38.34 -4.17
N ASN A 469 -24.20 38.92 -4.66
CA ASN A 469 -25.44 38.16 -4.94
C ASN A 469 -25.98 38.32 -6.37
N ASP A 470 -25.39 39.20 -7.18
CA ASP A 470 -25.83 39.48 -8.55
C ASP A 470 -24.92 38.77 -9.56
N LEU A 471 -25.48 37.77 -10.23
CA LEU A 471 -24.79 36.88 -11.16
C LEU A 471 -24.11 37.65 -12.31
N GLN A 472 -24.86 38.55 -12.96
CA GLN A 472 -24.38 39.27 -14.14
C GLN A 472 -23.34 40.34 -13.76
N LYS A 473 -23.59 41.10 -12.68
CA LYS A 473 -22.63 42.10 -12.20
C LYS A 473 -21.31 41.47 -11.80
N MET A 474 -21.35 40.33 -11.10
CA MET A 474 -20.14 39.62 -10.71
C MET A 474 -19.35 39.16 -11.94
N ALA A 475 -20.01 38.55 -12.92
CA ALA A 475 -19.39 38.15 -14.20
C ALA A 475 -18.66 39.30 -14.89
N GLN A 476 -19.28 40.48 -14.94
CA GLN A 476 -18.72 41.67 -15.58
C GLN A 476 -17.51 42.24 -14.83
N SER A 477 -17.41 42.00 -13.52
CA SER A 477 -16.31 42.48 -12.69
C SER A 477 -15.05 41.59 -12.75
N LEU A 478 -15.18 40.36 -13.27
CA LEU A 478 -14.09 39.40 -13.30
C LEU A 478 -12.90 39.89 -14.13
N GLN A 479 -11.71 39.68 -13.57
CA GLN A 479 -10.43 39.92 -14.23
C GLN A 479 -9.91 38.63 -14.87
N ASP A 480 -8.92 38.77 -15.76
CA ASP A 480 -8.29 37.63 -16.41
C ASP A 480 -7.64 36.69 -15.38
N GLY A 481 -7.80 35.38 -15.57
CA GLY A 481 -7.27 34.34 -14.68
C GLY A 481 -8.04 34.16 -13.36
N GLN A 482 -9.11 34.91 -13.11
CA GLN A 482 -9.85 34.80 -11.85
C GLN A 482 -10.73 33.55 -11.77
N THR A 483 -10.90 33.06 -10.54
CA THR A 483 -11.87 32.01 -10.20
C THR A 483 -13.11 32.63 -9.55
N LEU A 484 -14.30 32.34 -10.08
CA LEU A 484 -15.57 32.63 -9.44
C LEU A 484 -16.09 31.37 -8.75
N TYR A 485 -16.17 31.42 -7.43
CA TYR A 485 -16.76 30.40 -6.58
C TYR A 485 -18.24 30.70 -6.34
N PHE A 486 -19.09 29.71 -6.61
CA PHE A 486 -20.52 29.75 -6.30
C PHE A 486 -20.76 29.03 -4.98
N LEU A 487 -21.27 29.74 -3.98
CA LEU A 487 -21.72 29.11 -2.73
C LEU A 487 -22.96 28.23 -2.99
N PRO A 488 -23.23 27.22 -2.15
CA PRO A 488 -24.43 26.40 -2.29
C PRO A 488 -25.70 27.26 -2.30
N GLY A 489 -26.56 27.05 -3.29
CA GLY A 489 -27.71 27.91 -3.53
C GLY A 489 -28.27 27.78 -4.94
N THR A 490 -29.39 28.46 -5.19
CA THR A 490 -30.06 28.49 -6.49
C THR A 490 -29.88 29.87 -7.15
N TYR A 491 -29.26 29.89 -8.31
CA TYR A 491 -28.97 31.08 -9.11
C TYR A 491 -29.87 31.10 -10.35
N THR A 492 -30.38 32.27 -10.69
CA THR A 492 -31.25 32.50 -11.86
C THR A 492 -30.74 33.69 -12.67
N GLY A 493 -31.08 33.78 -13.95
CA GLY A 493 -30.81 34.96 -14.78
C GLY A 493 -29.77 34.71 -15.89
N THR A 494 -29.00 35.74 -16.24
CA THR A 494 -28.01 35.68 -17.34
C THR A 494 -26.59 35.85 -16.79
N LEU A 495 -25.65 35.10 -17.37
CA LEU A 495 -24.22 35.16 -17.08
C LEU A 495 -23.44 35.39 -18.38
N THR A 496 -23.00 36.63 -18.61
CA THR A 496 -22.24 36.99 -19.81
C THR A 496 -20.76 37.17 -19.51
N LEU A 497 -19.91 36.35 -20.14
CA LEU A 497 -18.46 36.41 -20.02
C LEU A 497 -17.85 36.82 -21.37
N SER A 498 -16.94 37.80 -21.39
CA SER A 498 -16.30 38.19 -22.64
C SER A 498 -14.88 38.74 -22.50
N GLY A 499 -14.06 38.46 -23.52
CA GLY A 499 -12.76 39.12 -23.74
C GLY A 499 -11.68 38.83 -22.70
N LYS A 500 -11.64 37.61 -22.14
CA LYS A 500 -10.63 37.17 -21.16
C LYS A 500 -9.79 36.02 -21.73
N ASN A 501 -8.53 35.89 -21.33
CA ASN A 501 -7.69 34.77 -21.74
C ASN A 501 -8.06 33.50 -20.99
N SER A 502 -8.36 33.60 -19.68
CA SER A 502 -8.82 32.47 -18.88
C SER A 502 -9.76 32.85 -17.76
N LEU A 503 -10.74 31.99 -17.47
CA LEU A 503 -11.68 32.13 -16.35
C LEU A 503 -12.04 30.73 -15.80
N SER A 504 -12.26 30.65 -14.48
CA SER A 504 -12.77 29.43 -13.82
C SER A 504 -14.04 29.72 -13.03
N LEU A 505 -15.06 28.89 -13.21
CA LEU A 505 -16.38 28.99 -12.56
C LEU A 505 -16.64 27.68 -11.83
N LEU A 506 -16.54 27.67 -10.51
CA LEU A 506 -16.46 26.46 -9.71
C LEU A 506 -17.46 26.48 -8.54
N ALA A 507 -18.03 25.33 -8.20
CA ALA A 507 -18.80 25.21 -6.96
C ALA A 507 -17.91 25.28 -5.70
N TYR A 508 -18.39 25.97 -4.66
CA TYR A 508 -17.73 26.09 -3.37
C TYR A 508 -18.22 25.03 -2.38
N GLY A 509 -17.30 24.39 -1.65
CA GLY A 509 -17.62 23.38 -0.65
C GLY A 509 -18.29 22.12 -1.24
N SER A 510 -19.14 21.48 -0.43
CA SER A 510 -19.82 20.22 -0.76
C SER A 510 -21.33 20.36 -1.02
N GLY A 511 -21.90 21.54 -0.79
CA GLY A 511 -23.31 21.80 -1.05
C GLY A 511 -23.61 21.95 -2.54
N GLU A 512 -24.90 21.86 -2.90
CA GLU A 512 -25.32 21.94 -4.30
C GLU A 512 -25.39 23.38 -4.80
N VAL A 513 -24.76 23.65 -5.94
CA VAL A 513 -24.92 24.89 -6.71
C VAL A 513 -25.87 24.61 -7.86
N ILE A 514 -27.02 25.25 -7.83
CA ILE A 514 -28.10 25.07 -8.81
C ILE A 514 -28.19 26.30 -9.70
N PHE A 515 -28.08 26.11 -11.01
CA PHE A 515 -28.41 27.12 -12.01
C PHE A 515 -29.82 26.80 -12.53
N GLN A 516 -30.81 27.57 -12.08
CA GLN A 516 -32.20 27.44 -12.48
C GLN A 516 -32.50 28.46 -13.58
N ASP A 517 -32.80 27.98 -14.78
CA ASP A 517 -33.10 28.79 -15.96
C ASP A 517 -32.01 29.83 -16.32
N VAL A 518 -30.75 29.49 -16.03
CA VAL A 518 -29.61 30.38 -16.29
C VAL A 518 -29.22 30.35 -17.76
N THR A 519 -29.08 31.53 -18.35
CA THR A 519 -28.50 31.71 -19.69
C THR A 519 -27.02 32.07 -19.57
N LEU A 520 -26.12 31.19 -19.99
CA LEU A 520 -24.67 31.44 -20.01
C LEU A 520 -24.21 31.81 -21.42
N ASN A 521 -23.64 33.00 -21.58
CA ASN A 521 -23.07 33.49 -22.83
C ASN A 521 -21.59 33.80 -22.66
N ALA A 522 -20.70 32.91 -23.11
CA ALA A 522 -19.26 33.13 -23.11
C ALA A 522 -18.76 33.44 -24.53
N SER A 523 -18.13 34.59 -24.74
CA SER A 523 -17.64 35.04 -26.04
C SER A 523 -16.18 35.45 -25.99
N ASN A 524 -15.32 34.82 -26.80
CA ASN A 524 -13.88 35.08 -26.84
C ASN A 524 -13.21 34.96 -25.46
N VAL A 525 -13.55 33.89 -24.73
CA VAL A 525 -12.80 33.47 -23.54
C VAL A 525 -11.80 32.40 -23.97
N GLY A 526 -10.50 32.65 -23.82
CA GLY A 526 -9.46 31.74 -24.33
C GLY A 526 -9.57 30.32 -23.74
N LYS A 527 -9.61 30.21 -22.40
CA LYS A 527 -9.86 28.98 -21.64
C LYS A 527 -10.91 29.22 -20.56
N LEU A 528 -12.05 28.53 -20.66
CA LEU A 528 -13.12 28.58 -19.67
C LEU A 528 -13.23 27.24 -18.96
N LYS A 529 -12.99 27.23 -17.64
CA LYS A 529 -13.20 26.04 -16.80
C LYS A 529 -14.53 26.17 -16.04
N LEU A 530 -15.36 25.13 -16.09
CA LEU A 530 -16.63 25.02 -15.37
C LEU A 530 -16.65 23.69 -14.61
N GLU A 531 -16.94 23.73 -13.31
CA GLU A 531 -16.91 22.52 -12.48
C GLU A 531 -17.96 22.50 -11.36
N GLY A 532 -18.67 21.38 -11.22
CA GLY A 532 -19.49 21.11 -10.04
C GLY A 532 -20.87 21.79 -10.02
N ILE A 533 -21.37 22.28 -11.15
CA ILE A 533 -22.60 23.08 -11.23
C ILE A 533 -23.75 22.23 -11.76
N SER A 534 -24.94 22.42 -11.19
CA SER A 534 -26.15 21.68 -11.56
C SER A 534 -27.16 22.58 -12.26
N CYS A 535 -27.31 22.41 -13.56
CA CYS A 535 -28.11 23.26 -14.41
C CYS A 535 -29.47 22.62 -14.70
N ARG A 536 -30.55 23.37 -14.47
CA ARG A 536 -31.94 22.97 -14.70
C ARG A 536 -32.63 24.07 -15.51
N GLY A 537 -32.96 23.79 -16.76
CA GLY A 537 -33.45 24.80 -17.70
C GLY A 537 -32.42 25.87 -18.07
N GLY A 538 -32.77 26.77 -18.99
CA GLY A 538 -31.88 27.81 -19.52
C GLY A 538 -31.15 27.40 -20.79
N SER A 539 -29.99 28.01 -21.07
CA SER A 539 -29.18 27.69 -22.27
C SER A 539 -27.74 28.17 -22.16
N TRP A 540 -26.79 27.42 -22.73
CA TRP A 540 -25.36 27.75 -22.70
C TRP A 540 -24.85 27.96 -24.11
N THR A 541 -24.23 29.11 -24.38
CA THR A 541 -23.57 29.43 -25.65
C THR A 541 -22.13 29.84 -25.39
N ILE A 542 -21.20 29.13 -26.03
CA ILE A 542 -19.75 29.37 -25.94
C ILE A 542 -19.24 29.67 -27.35
N SER A 543 -18.69 30.86 -27.56
CA SER A 543 -18.25 31.36 -28.87
C SER A 543 -16.76 31.65 -28.85
N GLY A 544 -15.97 30.95 -29.68
CA GLY A 544 -14.50 31.03 -29.67
C GLY A 544 -13.85 30.35 -28.46
N GLY A 545 -12.54 30.09 -28.56
CA GLY A 545 -11.73 29.57 -27.45
C GLY A 545 -11.97 28.10 -27.09
N GLN A 546 -11.67 27.74 -25.84
CA GLN A 546 -11.78 26.39 -25.29
C GLN A 546 -12.62 26.41 -24.01
N ALA A 547 -13.56 25.47 -23.86
CA ALA A 547 -14.29 25.25 -22.63
C ALA A 547 -14.09 23.82 -22.12
N GLU A 548 -13.69 23.70 -20.85
CA GLU A 548 -13.64 22.45 -20.11
C GLU A 548 -14.72 22.45 -19.04
N ILE A 549 -15.70 21.57 -19.24
CA ILE A 549 -16.86 21.39 -18.37
C ILE A 549 -16.72 20.02 -17.70
N SER A 550 -16.75 20.00 -16.38
CA SER A 550 -16.54 18.77 -15.63
C SER A 550 -17.43 18.66 -14.40
N SER A 551 -17.82 17.44 -14.01
CA SER A 551 -18.58 17.21 -12.78
C SER A 551 -19.89 18.03 -12.71
N CYS A 552 -20.53 18.27 -13.85
CA CYS A 552 -21.76 19.06 -13.95
C CYS A 552 -22.99 18.19 -14.24
N LEU A 553 -24.18 18.67 -13.87
CA LEU A 553 -25.47 18.09 -14.26
C LEU A 553 -26.20 19.06 -15.20
N PHE A 554 -26.75 18.56 -16.30
CA PHE A 554 -27.58 19.32 -17.23
C PHE A 554 -28.94 18.64 -17.42
N ASP A 555 -29.99 19.29 -16.95
CA ASP A 555 -31.39 18.86 -17.10
C ASP A 555 -32.17 19.92 -17.88
N ALA A 556 -32.60 19.58 -19.09
CA ALA A 556 -33.20 20.47 -20.08
C ALA A 556 -32.36 21.73 -20.42
N VAL A 557 -31.04 21.59 -20.57
CA VAL A 557 -30.11 22.72 -20.87
C VAL A 557 -29.26 22.44 -22.11
N PRO A 558 -29.55 23.06 -23.26
CA PRO A 558 -28.71 22.91 -24.45
C PRO A 558 -27.36 23.63 -24.30
N ILE A 559 -26.29 23.01 -24.81
CA ILE A 559 -24.93 23.57 -24.85
C ILE A 559 -24.53 23.76 -26.32
N THR A 560 -24.27 25.00 -26.72
CA THR A 560 -23.92 25.37 -28.10
C THR A 560 -22.51 25.97 -28.18
N GLY A 561 -21.62 25.28 -28.89
CA GLY A 561 -20.27 25.75 -29.24
C GLY A 561 -20.20 26.38 -30.63
N LYS A 562 -20.05 27.70 -30.71
CA LYS A 562 -19.88 28.48 -31.95
C LYS A 562 -18.40 28.76 -32.20
N GLY A 563 -17.73 27.86 -32.94
CA GLY A 563 -16.29 27.99 -33.19
C GLY A 563 -15.45 27.88 -31.91
N ALA A 564 -15.92 27.10 -30.94
CA ALA A 564 -15.21 26.79 -29.70
C ALA A 564 -14.88 25.29 -29.62
N GLN A 565 -13.77 24.95 -28.95
CA GLN A 565 -13.49 23.57 -28.56
C GLN A 565 -14.22 23.28 -27.24
N ILE A 566 -14.99 22.19 -27.20
CA ILE A 566 -15.77 21.80 -26.03
C ILE A 566 -15.25 20.48 -25.50
N THR A 567 -14.85 20.46 -24.23
CA THR A 567 -14.48 19.25 -23.49
C THR A 567 -15.50 19.07 -22.38
N LEU A 568 -16.23 17.96 -22.41
CA LEU A 568 -17.21 17.59 -21.40
C LEU A 568 -16.77 16.27 -20.75
N LYS A 569 -16.48 16.32 -19.46
CA LYS A 569 -15.93 15.19 -18.70
C LYS A 569 -16.80 14.91 -17.48
N ASN A 570 -16.94 13.64 -17.11
CA ASN A 570 -17.56 13.24 -15.84
C ASN A 570 -18.86 14.03 -15.57
N SER A 571 -19.75 14.20 -16.55
CA SER A 571 -20.95 15.05 -16.44
C SER A 571 -22.22 14.28 -16.78
N THR A 572 -23.33 14.64 -16.16
CA THR A 572 -24.64 14.00 -16.39
C THR A 572 -25.50 14.90 -17.26
N LEU A 573 -26.10 14.35 -18.31
CA LEU A 573 -26.99 15.05 -19.21
C LEU A 573 -28.31 14.29 -19.27
N VAL A 574 -29.42 15.00 -19.17
CA VAL A 574 -30.75 14.40 -19.00
C VAL A 574 -31.72 14.88 -20.07
N GLY A 575 -32.33 13.91 -20.75
CA GLY A 575 -33.43 14.08 -21.70
C GLY A 575 -33.06 14.78 -23.01
N ASP A 576 -33.89 14.58 -24.03
CA ASP A 576 -33.63 15.06 -25.40
C ASP A 576 -33.56 16.59 -25.56
N LYS A 577 -34.06 17.36 -24.56
CA LYS A 577 -33.95 18.82 -24.55
C LYS A 577 -32.54 19.31 -24.23
N THR A 578 -31.70 18.43 -23.68
CA THR A 578 -30.31 18.71 -23.37
C THR A 578 -29.48 18.17 -24.53
N ALA A 579 -28.96 19.02 -25.41
CA ALA A 579 -28.10 18.57 -26.51
C ALA A 579 -26.81 19.38 -26.51
N VAL A 580 -25.69 18.72 -26.82
CA VAL A 580 -24.40 19.37 -27.00
C VAL A 580 -24.09 19.48 -28.48
N ALA A 581 -24.05 20.69 -29.01
CA ALA A 581 -23.74 20.94 -30.41
C ALA A 581 -22.48 21.78 -30.53
N ALA A 582 -21.49 21.33 -31.31
CA ALA A 582 -20.35 22.16 -31.70
C ALA A 582 -20.11 22.08 -33.21
N GLY A 583 -19.57 23.15 -33.77
CA GLY A 583 -19.32 23.28 -35.21
C GLY A 583 -18.15 22.42 -35.74
N LYS A 584 -17.22 23.05 -36.46
CA LYS A 584 -16.07 22.36 -37.10
C LYS A 584 -14.92 22.01 -36.15
N LEU A 585 -14.91 22.57 -34.95
CA LEU A 585 -13.82 22.36 -33.98
C LEU A 585 -14.05 21.12 -33.13
N ARG A 586 -12.93 20.57 -32.62
CA ARG A 586 -12.88 19.33 -31.85
C ARG A 586 -13.74 19.39 -30.58
N MET A 587 -14.55 18.34 -30.37
CA MET A 587 -15.33 18.10 -29.15
C MET A 587 -14.82 16.82 -28.46
N VAL A 588 -14.62 16.85 -27.15
CA VAL A 588 -14.23 15.68 -26.34
C VAL A 588 -15.33 15.35 -25.36
N LEU A 589 -15.81 14.11 -25.38
CA LEU A 589 -16.85 13.57 -24.51
C LEU A 589 -16.31 12.35 -23.79
N ARG A 590 -16.01 12.48 -22.49
CA ARG A 590 -15.40 11.42 -21.69
C ARG A 590 -16.12 11.16 -20.38
N ASN A 591 -16.37 9.89 -20.05
CA ASN A 591 -17.00 9.50 -18.78
C ASN A 591 -18.33 10.22 -18.48
N ASN A 592 -19.10 10.63 -19.50
CA ASN A 592 -20.38 11.28 -19.29
C ASN A 592 -21.51 10.26 -19.15
N LEU A 593 -22.55 10.66 -18.42
CA LEU A 593 -23.76 9.88 -18.22
C LEU A 593 -24.92 10.52 -18.98
N PHE A 594 -25.43 9.84 -20.01
CA PHE A 594 -26.59 10.26 -20.79
C PHE A 594 -27.83 9.52 -20.29
N VAL A 595 -28.85 10.25 -19.83
CA VAL A 595 -30.03 9.68 -19.17
C VAL A 595 -31.30 10.01 -19.96
N GLY A 596 -32.07 8.98 -20.33
CA GLY A 596 -33.40 9.12 -20.96
C GLY A 596 -33.41 9.74 -22.36
N TYR A 597 -32.41 9.44 -23.20
CA TYR A 597 -32.35 9.94 -24.58
C TYR A 597 -33.00 8.99 -25.59
N SER A 598 -33.76 9.58 -26.52
CA SER A 598 -34.26 8.91 -27.72
C SER A 598 -33.46 9.28 -28.98
N VAL A 599 -32.74 10.41 -28.96
CA VAL A 599 -31.90 10.90 -30.06
C VAL A 599 -30.42 11.03 -29.67
N LEU A 600 -29.55 11.39 -30.62
CA LEU A 600 -28.13 11.63 -30.33
C LEU A 600 -27.96 12.81 -29.35
N PRO A 601 -27.31 12.61 -28.20
CA PRO A 601 -27.13 13.66 -27.18
C PRO A 601 -26.08 14.71 -27.57
N ALA A 602 -25.23 14.40 -28.54
CA ALA A 602 -24.21 15.31 -29.04
C ALA A 602 -24.09 15.26 -30.57
N GLN A 603 -23.83 16.42 -31.16
CA GLN A 603 -23.69 16.61 -32.61
C GLN A 603 -22.47 17.49 -32.92
N GLY A 604 -21.69 17.08 -33.91
CA GLY A 604 -20.49 17.79 -34.35
C GLY A 604 -19.74 17.04 -35.44
N THR A 605 -18.79 17.71 -36.09
CA THR A 605 -18.03 17.12 -37.22
C THR A 605 -16.71 16.47 -36.81
N ALA A 606 -16.24 16.71 -35.58
CA ALA A 606 -15.00 16.13 -35.02
C ALA A 606 -15.19 15.82 -33.53
N ILE A 607 -15.77 14.66 -33.22
CA ILE A 607 -16.04 14.20 -31.85
C ILE A 607 -15.06 13.10 -31.46
N ILE A 608 -14.41 13.27 -30.31
CA ILE A 608 -13.70 12.22 -29.58
C ILE A 608 -14.63 11.75 -28.47
N SER A 609 -15.04 10.48 -28.54
CA SER A 609 -15.89 9.85 -27.52
C SER A 609 -15.15 8.70 -26.84
N GLU A 610 -15.11 8.75 -25.51
CA GLU A 610 -14.38 7.79 -24.69
C GLU A 610 -15.16 7.43 -23.42
N ASN A 611 -15.55 6.16 -23.29
CA ASN A 611 -16.06 5.57 -22.04
C ASN A 611 -17.29 6.30 -21.45
N ASN A 612 -18.28 6.65 -22.28
CA ASN A 612 -19.54 7.25 -21.79
C ASN A 612 -20.58 6.15 -21.47
N ALA A 613 -21.56 6.48 -20.63
CA ALA A 613 -22.64 5.57 -20.26
C ALA A 613 -24.01 6.12 -20.68
N PHE A 614 -24.84 5.24 -21.21
CA PHE A 614 -26.22 5.51 -21.61
C PHE A 614 -27.18 4.78 -20.68
N VAL A 615 -27.85 5.51 -19.78
CA VAL A 615 -28.82 4.96 -18.85
C VAL A 615 -30.23 5.19 -19.37
N ASN A 616 -31.01 4.11 -19.44
CA ASN A 616 -32.39 4.13 -19.94
C ASN A 616 -32.52 4.79 -21.33
N SER A 617 -31.49 4.63 -22.19
CA SER A 617 -31.37 5.31 -23.51
C SER A 617 -30.97 4.36 -24.66
N PRO A 618 -31.63 3.20 -24.84
CA PRO A 618 -31.17 2.17 -25.78
C PRO A 618 -31.18 2.63 -27.26
N ALA A 619 -32.14 3.45 -27.66
CA ALA A 619 -32.23 3.97 -29.04
C ALA A 619 -31.08 4.94 -29.36
N ALA A 620 -30.81 5.88 -28.45
CA ALA A 620 -29.71 6.83 -28.59
C ALA A 620 -28.34 6.13 -28.64
N PHE A 621 -28.12 5.11 -27.79
CA PHE A 621 -26.89 4.34 -27.79
C PHE A 621 -26.66 3.61 -29.13
N LYS A 622 -27.71 3.03 -29.72
CA LYS A 622 -27.60 2.39 -31.04
C LYS A 622 -27.20 3.40 -32.13
N LEU A 623 -27.79 4.59 -32.13
CA LEU A 623 -27.39 5.67 -33.05
C LEU A 623 -25.94 6.12 -32.80
N TRP A 624 -25.52 6.19 -31.52
CA TRP A 624 -24.16 6.56 -31.12
C TRP A 624 -23.12 5.62 -31.76
N GLN A 625 -23.33 4.31 -31.63
CA GLN A 625 -22.43 3.29 -32.17
C GLN A 625 -22.35 3.31 -33.70
N GLN A 626 -23.41 3.74 -34.39
CA GLN A 626 -23.41 3.88 -35.85
C GLN A 626 -22.69 5.14 -36.32
N GLN A 627 -22.79 6.22 -35.55
CA GLN A 627 -22.28 7.54 -35.93
C GLN A 627 -20.82 7.74 -35.55
N TYR A 628 -20.39 7.21 -34.39
CA TYR A 628 -19.09 7.54 -33.80
C TYR A 628 -18.21 6.30 -33.68
N THR A 629 -16.94 6.51 -34.04
CA THR A 629 -15.89 5.52 -33.86
C THR A 629 -15.17 5.82 -32.54
N GLU A 630 -15.21 4.87 -31.60
CA GLU A 630 -14.70 5.08 -30.26
C GLU A 630 -13.38 4.32 -30.02
N ALA A 631 -12.41 5.00 -29.41
CA ALA A 631 -11.17 4.40 -28.95
C ALA A 631 -11.37 3.62 -27.64
N HIS A 632 -12.21 4.17 -26.75
CA HIS A 632 -12.69 3.55 -25.53
C HIS A 632 -14.21 3.42 -25.63
N PRO A 633 -14.76 2.20 -25.74
CA PRO A 633 -16.16 2.01 -26.09
C PRO A 633 -17.10 2.54 -24.99
N SER A 634 -18.16 3.22 -25.42
CA SER A 634 -19.28 3.55 -24.54
C SER A 634 -20.19 2.32 -24.35
N PHE A 635 -21.02 2.34 -23.31
CA PHE A 635 -21.92 1.23 -22.99
C PHE A 635 -23.28 1.73 -22.50
N ALA A 636 -24.27 0.84 -22.47
CA ALA A 636 -25.62 1.12 -22.02
C ALA A 636 -26.02 0.19 -20.88
N LEU A 637 -26.83 0.70 -19.94
CA LEU A 637 -27.46 -0.13 -18.92
C LEU A 637 -28.83 0.41 -18.50
N ALA A 638 -29.64 -0.48 -17.92
CA ALA A 638 -30.84 -0.09 -17.19
C ALA A 638 -30.48 0.11 -15.71
N ALA A 639 -30.80 1.27 -15.15
CA ALA A 639 -30.62 1.54 -13.73
C ALA A 639 -31.66 2.53 -13.22
N GLU A 640 -32.05 2.34 -11.96
CA GLU A 640 -32.72 3.36 -11.17
C GLU A 640 -31.66 4.31 -10.62
N LEU A 641 -31.79 5.59 -10.98
CA LEU A 641 -30.95 6.66 -10.47
C LEU A 641 -31.62 7.31 -9.27
N THR A 642 -30.85 7.99 -8.42
CA THR A 642 -31.43 8.86 -7.39
C THR A 642 -32.22 10.00 -8.05
N PRO A 643 -33.11 10.70 -7.31
CA PRO A 643 -33.86 11.84 -7.85
C PRO A 643 -32.99 12.98 -8.42
N ASP A 644 -31.72 13.04 -8.02
CA ASP A 644 -30.72 13.99 -8.52
C ASP A 644 -29.72 13.37 -9.52
N TYR A 645 -30.11 12.27 -10.15
CA TYR A 645 -29.41 11.58 -11.24
C TYR A 645 -28.02 11.03 -10.88
N ARG A 646 -27.84 10.56 -9.65
CA ARG A 646 -26.63 9.82 -9.26
C ARG A 646 -26.79 8.34 -9.58
N LEU A 647 -25.68 7.73 -10.00
CA LEU A 647 -25.55 6.28 -10.00
C LEU A 647 -25.67 5.76 -8.57
N PRO A 648 -26.37 4.64 -8.33
CA PRO A 648 -26.42 4.07 -6.98
C PRO A 648 -25.01 3.68 -6.50
N PRO A 649 -24.72 3.76 -5.20
CA PRO A 649 -23.40 3.49 -4.63
C PRO A 649 -22.79 2.13 -5.00
N GLY A 650 -23.61 1.08 -5.11
CA GLY A 650 -23.20 -0.26 -5.56
C GLY A 650 -23.16 -0.45 -7.08
N SER A 651 -23.24 0.62 -7.88
CA SER A 651 -23.17 0.49 -9.33
C SER A 651 -21.74 0.19 -9.79
N ALA A 652 -21.56 -0.79 -10.67
CA ALA A 652 -20.30 -1.02 -11.37
C ALA A 652 -19.79 0.22 -12.12
N LEU A 653 -20.67 1.19 -12.44
CA LEU A 653 -20.31 2.42 -13.14
C LEU A 653 -19.77 3.54 -12.24
N ALA A 654 -20.04 3.47 -10.93
CA ALA A 654 -19.70 4.55 -10.00
C ALA A 654 -18.18 4.83 -9.97
N GLN A 655 -17.36 3.87 -10.43
CA GLN A 655 -15.91 3.95 -10.46
C GLN A 655 -15.29 3.40 -11.77
N ALA A 656 -16.10 3.26 -12.83
CA ALA A 656 -15.66 2.72 -14.12
C ALA A 656 -15.03 3.76 -15.06
N GLY A 657 -14.87 5.01 -14.61
CA GLY A 657 -14.30 6.09 -15.43
C GLY A 657 -12.83 5.86 -15.79
N LEU A 658 -12.41 6.49 -16.89
CA LEU A 658 -11.00 6.72 -17.23
C LEU A 658 -10.41 7.77 -16.27
N GLY A 659 -9.17 7.61 -15.84
CA GLY A 659 -8.46 8.52 -14.93
C GLY A 659 -8.38 8.07 -13.46
N GLY A 660 -8.61 6.78 -13.17
CA GLY A 660 -8.33 6.21 -11.84
C GLY A 660 -9.40 6.50 -10.78
N ALA A 661 -10.49 5.74 -10.82
CA ALA A 661 -11.64 5.88 -9.91
C ALA A 661 -12.32 7.26 -10.02
N THR A 662 -12.51 7.71 -11.26
CA THR A 662 -13.43 8.79 -11.62
C THR A 662 -14.82 8.19 -11.83
N ALA A 663 -15.84 8.87 -11.33
CA ALA A 663 -17.21 8.47 -11.59
C ALA A 663 -17.59 8.80 -13.03
N ILE A 664 -18.40 7.94 -13.62
CA ILE A 664 -19.13 8.30 -14.84
C ILE A 664 -20.33 9.15 -14.43
N GLY A 665 -20.49 10.30 -15.07
CA GLY A 665 -21.52 11.28 -14.75
C GLY A 665 -21.07 12.38 -13.77
N GLY A 666 -21.92 13.40 -13.66
CA GLY A 666 -21.70 14.67 -12.94
C GLY A 666 -21.61 14.57 -11.44
N ARG A 667 -22.10 13.45 -10.88
CA ARG A 667 -22.25 13.27 -9.46
C ARG A 667 -21.86 11.86 -9.07
N ALA A 668 -20.74 11.73 -8.38
CA ALA A 668 -20.48 10.54 -7.60
C ALA A 668 -21.55 10.44 -6.50
N ALA A 669 -22.09 9.23 -6.29
CA ALA A 669 -22.75 8.96 -5.03
C ALA A 669 -21.72 9.11 -3.90
N PRO A 670 -22.13 9.62 -2.72
CA PRO A 670 -21.29 9.45 -1.55
C PRO A 670 -20.97 7.96 -1.40
N PRO A 671 -19.71 7.60 -1.05
CA PRO A 671 -19.37 6.21 -0.81
C PRO A 671 -20.31 5.66 0.27
N VAL A 672 -21.00 4.56 -0.02
CA VAL A 672 -21.75 3.84 1.02
C VAL A 672 -20.73 3.10 1.87
N ARG A 673 -20.58 3.56 3.10
CA ARG A 673 -20.07 2.71 4.17
C ARG A 673 -21.27 2.03 4.79
N GLU A 674 -21.41 0.73 4.55
CA GLU A 674 -22.33 -0.04 5.35
C GLU A 674 -21.83 -0.14 6.80
N GLU A 675 -22.77 -0.21 7.73
CA GLU A 675 -22.46 -0.29 9.15
C GLU A 675 -21.70 -1.58 9.45
N LEU A 676 -20.65 -1.46 10.28
CA LEU A 676 -19.88 -2.61 10.76
C LEU A 676 -20.80 -3.63 11.43
N GLN A 677 -20.89 -4.83 10.86
CA GLN A 677 -21.63 -5.92 11.47
C GLN A 677 -20.75 -6.64 12.49
N ILE A 678 -21.33 -6.97 13.64
CA ILE A 678 -20.67 -7.73 14.71
C ILE A 678 -21.51 -8.97 14.99
N ALA A 679 -20.92 -10.15 14.81
CA ALA A 679 -21.54 -11.45 14.98
C ALA A 679 -20.71 -12.32 15.96
N ASP A 680 -21.31 -13.40 16.46
CA ASP A 680 -20.66 -14.41 17.31
C ASP A 680 -19.84 -13.85 18.48
N LEU A 681 -20.33 -12.77 19.09
CA LEU A 681 -19.71 -12.19 20.28
C LEU A 681 -19.89 -13.14 21.47
N GLN A 682 -18.79 -13.66 21.99
CA GLN A 682 -18.77 -14.68 23.05
C GLN A 682 -17.70 -14.39 24.10
N ALA A 683 -17.95 -14.81 25.34
CA ALA A 683 -17.01 -14.73 26.45
C ALA A 683 -16.80 -16.13 27.06
N GLU A 684 -15.55 -16.48 27.35
CA GLU A 684 -15.15 -17.79 27.88
C GLU A 684 -14.02 -17.61 28.91
N ALA A 685 -14.17 -18.21 30.10
CA ALA A 685 -13.13 -18.19 31.12
C ALA A 685 -12.01 -19.19 30.79
N ILE A 686 -10.78 -18.68 30.71
CA ILE A 686 -9.55 -19.49 30.66
C ILE A 686 -9.06 -19.77 32.08
N LEU A 687 -9.10 -18.75 32.95
CA LEU A 687 -8.89 -18.85 34.40
C LEU A 687 -10.03 -18.12 35.11
N PRO A 688 -10.21 -18.31 36.43
CA PRO A 688 -11.16 -17.51 37.22
C PRO A 688 -10.87 -16.00 37.16
N THR A 689 -9.63 -15.65 36.79
CA THR A 689 -9.11 -14.28 36.68
C THR A 689 -8.79 -13.86 35.24
N LEU A 690 -9.05 -14.72 34.25
CA LEU A 690 -8.76 -14.48 32.82
C LEU A 690 -9.91 -14.93 31.94
N VAL A 691 -10.50 -13.99 31.20
CA VAL A 691 -11.59 -14.27 30.25
C VAL A 691 -11.16 -13.90 28.83
N LYS A 692 -11.37 -14.81 27.89
CA LYS A 692 -11.26 -14.58 26.44
C LYS A 692 -12.60 -14.08 25.92
N ILE A 693 -12.57 -13.01 25.15
CA ILE A 693 -13.71 -12.48 24.39
C ILE A 693 -13.42 -12.70 22.92
N SER A 694 -14.36 -13.27 22.16
CA SER A 694 -14.22 -13.56 20.72
C SER A 694 -15.39 -12.97 19.94
N TRP A 695 -15.17 -12.61 18.67
CA TRP A 695 -16.21 -12.06 17.78
C TRP A 695 -15.87 -12.28 16.30
N ARG A 696 -16.88 -12.06 15.44
CA ARG A 696 -16.72 -11.93 13.98
C ARG A 696 -17.24 -10.58 13.48
N THR A 697 -16.62 -10.06 12.42
CA THR A 697 -17.09 -8.93 11.61
C THR A 697 -17.28 -9.40 10.16
N PRO A 698 -18.43 -10.02 9.83
CA PRO A 698 -18.68 -10.59 8.50
C PRO A 698 -18.78 -9.52 7.41
N ASN A 699 -19.29 -8.33 7.73
CA ASN A 699 -19.32 -7.15 6.85
C ASN A 699 -18.67 -5.97 7.58
N GLY A 700 -17.84 -5.22 6.85
CA GLY A 700 -16.94 -4.22 7.40
C GLY A 700 -15.78 -4.82 8.21
N TYR A 701 -14.93 -3.95 8.75
CA TYR A 701 -13.89 -4.36 9.70
C TYR A 701 -13.59 -3.24 10.69
N ALA A 702 -13.31 -3.63 11.93
CA ALA A 702 -12.83 -2.71 12.96
C ALA A 702 -11.30 -2.60 12.85
N ASP A 703 -10.78 -1.38 12.79
CA ASP A 703 -9.34 -1.12 12.87
C ASP A 703 -8.82 -1.45 14.28
N SER A 704 -9.57 -1.02 15.29
CA SER A 704 -9.31 -1.40 16.67
C SER A 704 -10.59 -1.68 17.44
N VAL A 705 -10.47 -2.46 18.49
CA VAL A 705 -11.55 -2.77 19.42
C VAL A 705 -11.05 -2.47 20.83
N SER A 706 -11.75 -1.60 21.57
CA SER A 706 -11.49 -1.38 22.99
C SER A 706 -12.46 -2.21 23.82
N VAL A 707 -11.94 -3.12 24.64
CA VAL A 707 -12.71 -3.99 25.53
C VAL A 707 -12.55 -3.50 26.95
N ARG A 708 -13.66 -3.15 27.61
CA ARG A 708 -13.70 -2.46 28.90
C ARG A 708 -14.67 -3.16 29.86
N PRO A 709 -14.17 -3.91 30.86
CA PRO A 709 -15.03 -4.37 31.95
C PRO A 709 -15.45 -3.17 32.80
N ASN A 710 -16.66 -3.23 33.37
CA ASN A 710 -17.20 -2.18 34.23
C ASN A 710 -16.45 -2.00 35.56
N GLN A 711 -15.66 -2.99 35.97
CA GLN A 711 -14.91 -2.98 37.23
C GLN A 711 -13.69 -3.91 37.18
N GLY A 712 -12.75 -3.71 38.12
CA GLY A 712 -11.72 -4.69 38.52
C GLY A 712 -10.54 -4.91 37.56
N ALA A 713 -10.75 -4.94 36.25
CA ALA A 713 -9.72 -5.20 35.25
C ALA A 713 -9.46 -3.99 34.34
N ALA A 714 -8.23 -3.90 33.81
CA ALA A 714 -7.85 -2.84 32.89
C ALA A 714 -8.53 -3.01 31.53
N ALA A 715 -8.80 -1.89 30.86
CA ALA A 715 -9.25 -1.91 29.47
C ALA A 715 -8.15 -2.47 28.55
N VAL A 716 -8.55 -3.26 27.55
CA VAL A 716 -7.64 -3.84 26.56
C VAL A 716 -7.99 -3.28 25.18
N GLY A 717 -6.97 -2.83 24.45
CA GLY A 717 -7.08 -2.45 23.05
C GLY A 717 -6.57 -3.58 22.17
N VAL A 718 -7.36 -3.98 21.18
CA VAL A 718 -7.01 -5.02 20.20
C VAL A 718 -7.05 -4.44 18.81
N GLN A 719 -6.05 -4.76 17.98
CA GLN A 719 -6.09 -4.53 16.54
C GLN A 719 -6.65 -5.80 15.87
N GLN A 720 -7.63 -5.68 14.99
CA GLN A 720 -8.27 -6.85 14.37
C GLN A 720 -7.45 -7.38 13.19
N GLY A 721 -6.27 -7.92 13.53
CA GLY A 721 -5.31 -8.52 12.60
C GLY A 721 -4.45 -7.52 11.84
N SER A 722 -3.25 -7.94 11.45
CA SER A 722 -2.34 -7.16 10.60
C SER A 722 -2.86 -6.94 9.17
N TYR A 723 -3.84 -7.75 8.74
CA TYR A 723 -4.42 -7.76 7.39
C TYR A 723 -5.96 -7.76 7.41
N LYS A 724 -6.61 -7.22 8.45
CA LYS A 724 -8.08 -7.01 8.47
C LYS A 724 -8.90 -8.30 8.36
N GLN A 725 -8.66 -9.24 9.28
CA GLN A 725 -9.38 -10.51 9.31
C GLN A 725 -10.81 -10.31 9.83
N SER A 726 -11.76 -11.14 9.40
CA SER A 726 -13.16 -11.06 9.84
C SER A 726 -13.42 -11.65 11.23
N SER A 727 -12.38 -12.07 11.97
CA SER A 727 -12.49 -12.61 13.33
C SER A 727 -11.53 -11.88 14.26
N GLY A 728 -11.92 -11.71 15.52
CA GLY A 728 -11.07 -11.07 16.53
C GLY A 728 -11.25 -11.68 17.91
N GLN A 729 -10.24 -11.49 18.76
CA GLN A 729 -10.24 -11.93 20.14
C GLN A 729 -9.51 -10.95 21.07
N ALA A 730 -9.93 -10.88 22.33
CA ALA A 730 -9.33 -10.09 23.39
C ALA A 730 -9.25 -10.90 24.69
N PHE A 731 -8.25 -10.63 25.53
CA PHE A 731 -8.04 -11.32 26.79
C PHE A 731 -8.07 -10.33 27.95
N LEU A 732 -9.00 -10.49 28.90
CA LEU A 732 -9.14 -9.66 30.09
C LEU A 732 -8.51 -10.35 31.29
N HIS A 733 -7.38 -9.82 31.75
CA HIS A 733 -6.64 -10.32 32.92
C HIS A 733 -7.05 -9.61 34.22
N GLY A 734 -6.79 -10.26 35.36
CA GLY A 734 -6.95 -9.65 36.69
C GLY A 734 -8.41 -9.56 37.18
N LEU A 735 -9.30 -10.36 36.60
CA LEU A 735 -10.68 -10.45 37.06
C LEU A 735 -10.75 -11.16 38.43
N LYS A 736 -11.83 -10.94 39.16
CA LYS A 736 -12.12 -11.62 40.43
C LYS A 736 -12.94 -12.88 40.14
N PRO A 737 -12.65 -14.02 40.79
CA PRO A 737 -13.47 -15.22 40.68
C PRO A 737 -14.91 -15.01 41.16
N GLY A 738 -15.86 -15.79 40.64
CA GLY A 738 -17.27 -15.78 41.07
C GLY A 738 -17.98 -14.43 40.91
N THR A 739 -17.45 -13.54 40.07
CA THR A 739 -17.90 -12.14 39.97
C THR A 739 -18.52 -11.90 38.60
N GLU A 740 -19.69 -11.25 38.58
CA GLU A 740 -20.34 -10.81 37.35
C GLU A 740 -19.70 -9.52 36.82
N TYR A 741 -19.47 -9.48 35.51
CA TYR A 741 -18.93 -8.34 34.79
C TYR A 741 -19.85 -7.91 33.65
N GLN A 742 -19.99 -6.60 33.48
CA GLN A 742 -20.52 -6.00 32.26
C GLN A 742 -19.34 -5.55 31.41
N ILE A 743 -19.13 -6.22 30.28
CA ILE A 743 -17.98 -6.00 29.41
C ILE A 743 -18.44 -5.21 28.19
N ASN A 744 -18.01 -3.96 28.11
CA ASN A 744 -18.30 -3.06 26.99
C ASN A 744 -17.22 -3.19 25.93
N LEU A 745 -17.61 -3.41 24.68
CA LEU A 745 -16.72 -3.43 23.52
C LEU A 745 -17.03 -2.23 22.64
N TYR A 746 -15.99 -1.52 22.23
CA TYR A 746 -16.06 -0.37 21.33
C TYR A 746 -15.28 -0.70 20.08
N PHE A 747 -15.99 -1.05 19.00
CA PHE A 747 -15.39 -1.37 17.71
C PHE A 747 -15.22 -0.08 16.92
N TYR A 748 -13.99 0.28 16.56
CA TYR A 748 -13.70 1.48 15.78
C TYR A 748 -13.57 1.10 14.30
N PRO A 749 -14.57 1.42 13.45
CA PRO A 749 -14.44 1.23 12.02
C PRO A 749 -13.23 2.01 11.49
N LEU A 750 -12.60 1.52 10.44
CA LEU A 750 -11.39 2.16 9.94
C LEU A 750 -11.63 3.62 9.60
N GLY A 751 -10.77 4.51 10.09
CA GLY A 751 -10.88 5.93 9.78
C GLY A 751 -12.00 6.68 10.49
N GLU A 752 -12.73 6.02 11.39
CA GLU A 752 -13.79 6.65 12.17
C GLU A 752 -13.34 6.85 13.61
N SER A 753 -13.66 8.02 14.17
CA SER A 753 -13.43 8.31 15.58
C SER A 753 -14.55 7.81 16.49
N LYS A 754 -15.74 7.56 15.93
CA LYS A 754 -16.90 7.04 16.67
C LYS A 754 -16.90 5.51 16.61
N PRO A 755 -16.96 4.83 17.77
CA PRO A 755 -17.06 3.37 17.79
C PRO A 755 -18.52 2.90 17.66
N VAL A 756 -18.69 1.65 17.20
CA VAL A 756 -19.90 0.84 17.34
C VAL A 756 -19.83 0.09 18.67
N PRO A 757 -20.68 0.42 19.67
CA PRO A 757 -20.63 -0.23 20.98
C PRO A 757 -21.40 -1.56 20.99
N LYS A 758 -20.88 -2.55 21.73
CA LYS A 758 -21.56 -3.78 22.15
C LYS A 758 -21.30 -4.02 23.64
N GLN A 759 -22.14 -4.84 24.26
CA GLN A 759 -21.96 -5.26 25.64
C GLN A 759 -22.25 -6.75 25.76
N ILE A 760 -21.48 -7.43 26.60
CA ILE A 760 -21.75 -8.81 27.02
C ILE A 760 -21.63 -8.91 28.54
N SER A 761 -22.57 -9.63 29.16
CA SER A 761 -22.52 -9.94 30.59
C SER A 761 -21.89 -11.32 30.78
N TYR A 762 -20.96 -11.44 31.72
CA TYR A 762 -20.28 -12.72 32.00
C TYR A 762 -19.91 -12.84 33.47
N THR A 763 -20.20 -14.00 34.07
CA THR A 763 -19.80 -14.33 35.44
C THR A 763 -18.59 -15.25 35.41
N THR A 764 -17.49 -14.81 36.01
CA THR A 764 -16.30 -15.64 36.14
C THR A 764 -16.60 -16.84 37.04
N PRO A 765 -16.03 -18.02 36.76
CA PRO A 765 -16.14 -19.15 37.68
C PRO A 765 -15.42 -18.84 38.99
N LEU A 766 -15.85 -19.50 40.08
CA LEU A 766 -15.17 -19.42 41.38
C LEU A 766 -13.77 -20.03 41.33
N GLU A 767 -13.64 -21.14 40.61
CA GLU A 767 -12.39 -21.84 40.45
C GLU A 767 -12.39 -22.59 39.11
N ILE A 768 -11.21 -22.70 38.51
CA ILE A 768 -10.93 -23.60 37.40
C ILE A 768 -9.75 -24.42 37.90
N LEU A 769 -10.03 -25.65 38.31
CA LEU A 769 -9.02 -26.50 38.93
C LEU A 769 -7.99 -26.95 37.88
N PRO A 770 -6.69 -26.95 38.24
CA PRO A 770 -5.67 -27.67 37.48
C PRO A 770 -6.10 -29.12 37.25
N SER A 771 -5.68 -29.66 36.13
CA SER A 771 -5.86 -31.05 35.76
C SER A 771 -4.53 -31.55 35.22
N ASN A 772 -4.25 -32.84 35.41
CA ASN A 772 -3.08 -33.51 34.83
C ASN A 772 -3.56 -34.49 33.75
N SER A 773 -4.55 -34.07 32.96
CA SER A 773 -5.19 -34.91 31.94
C SER A 773 -4.48 -34.74 30.59
N THR A 774 -4.74 -35.67 29.68
CA THR A 774 -4.30 -35.56 28.29
C THR A 774 -5.47 -35.17 27.40
N CYS A 775 -5.32 -34.10 26.64
CA CYS A 775 -6.25 -33.66 25.60
C CYS A 775 -5.70 -34.10 24.23
N TYR A 776 -6.38 -35.05 23.58
CA TYR A 776 -6.01 -35.58 22.28
C TYR A 776 -6.53 -34.68 21.15
N VAL A 777 -5.68 -34.40 20.17
CA VAL A 777 -6.00 -33.57 19.01
C VAL A 777 -5.63 -34.30 17.72
N ASP A 778 -6.55 -34.34 16.76
CA ASP A 778 -6.36 -34.95 15.45
C ASP A 778 -6.99 -34.06 14.36
N ALA A 779 -6.15 -33.49 13.50
CA ALA A 779 -6.57 -32.56 12.44
C ALA A 779 -7.46 -33.21 11.37
N GLN A 780 -7.41 -34.53 11.20
CA GLN A 780 -8.12 -35.25 10.14
C GLN A 780 -9.40 -35.91 10.66
N ALA A 781 -9.31 -36.61 11.79
CA ALA A 781 -10.42 -37.41 12.33
C ALA A 781 -11.19 -36.73 13.47
N GLY A 782 -10.64 -35.67 14.07
CA GLY A 782 -11.24 -34.99 15.22
C GLY A 782 -12.40 -34.04 14.89
N ALA A 783 -13.13 -33.64 15.92
CA ALA A 783 -14.14 -32.57 15.87
C ALA A 783 -13.99 -31.65 17.08
N ASP A 784 -14.09 -30.32 16.90
CA ASP A 784 -13.88 -29.36 17.99
C ASP A 784 -14.93 -29.47 19.12
N SER A 785 -16.09 -30.06 18.82
CA SER A 785 -17.15 -30.41 19.77
C SER A 785 -16.81 -31.60 20.68
N ASN A 786 -15.79 -32.39 20.36
CA ASN A 786 -15.46 -33.59 21.13
C ASN A 786 -14.80 -33.24 22.48
N SER A 787 -14.82 -34.19 23.41
CA SER A 787 -14.27 -34.02 24.77
C SER A 787 -12.75 -33.78 24.78
N GLY A 788 -12.02 -34.45 23.88
CA GLY A 788 -10.56 -34.50 23.88
C GLY A 788 -9.97 -35.55 24.83
N LEU A 789 -10.77 -36.33 25.56
CA LEU A 789 -10.26 -37.23 26.61
C LEU A 789 -9.74 -38.59 26.09
N SER A 790 -9.92 -38.87 24.80
CA SER A 790 -9.37 -40.05 24.12
C SER A 790 -9.11 -39.74 22.63
N LEU A 791 -8.34 -40.58 21.94
CA LEU A 791 -8.14 -40.45 20.49
C LEU A 791 -9.44 -40.53 19.69
N ALA A 792 -10.41 -41.37 20.13
CA ALA A 792 -11.71 -41.49 19.46
C ALA A 792 -12.59 -40.26 19.64
N GLU A 793 -12.37 -39.50 20.71
CA GLU A 793 -13.02 -38.21 20.98
C GLU A 793 -12.02 -37.05 20.85
N ALA A 794 -11.05 -37.16 19.93
CA ALA A 794 -10.05 -36.12 19.75
C ALA A 794 -10.70 -34.82 19.26
N LYS A 795 -10.17 -33.69 19.74
CA LYS A 795 -10.51 -32.37 19.18
C LYS A 795 -9.86 -32.22 17.80
N ARG A 796 -10.46 -31.42 16.93
CA ARG A 796 -9.90 -31.21 15.57
C ARG A 796 -8.74 -30.22 15.57
N THR A 797 -8.89 -29.12 16.31
CA THR A 797 -7.95 -28.00 16.27
C THR A 797 -7.18 -27.84 17.57
N LEU A 798 -5.92 -27.40 17.47
CA LEU A 798 -5.12 -27.03 18.63
C LEU A 798 -5.73 -25.83 19.38
N ALA A 799 -6.37 -24.90 18.68
CA ALA A 799 -7.07 -23.77 19.30
C ALA A 799 -8.22 -24.24 20.23
N ALA A 800 -9.04 -25.20 19.79
CA ALA A 800 -10.08 -25.78 20.63
C ALA A 800 -9.51 -26.55 21.82
N ALA A 801 -8.36 -27.22 21.64
CA ALA A 801 -7.67 -27.90 22.73
C ALA A 801 -7.12 -26.93 23.77
N ILE A 802 -6.51 -25.82 23.35
CA ILE A 802 -6.03 -24.75 24.24
C ILE A 802 -7.18 -24.08 25.00
N ALA A 803 -8.34 -23.88 24.36
CA ALA A 803 -9.51 -23.33 25.04
C ALA A 803 -10.05 -24.27 26.13
N ALA A 804 -9.97 -25.58 25.90
CA ALA A 804 -10.49 -26.58 26.83
C ALA A 804 -9.50 -26.99 27.94
N CYS A 805 -8.19 -26.74 27.78
CA CYS A 805 -7.20 -27.23 28.71
C CYS A 805 -7.23 -26.49 30.07
N ARG A 806 -6.60 -27.11 31.05
CA ARG A 806 -6.39 -26.62 32.41
C ARG A 806 -4.90 -26.64 32.72
N GLY A 807 -4.48 -25.89 33.74
CA GLY A 807 -3.08 -25.93 34.16
C GLY A 807 -2.66 -27.35 34.57
N GLY A 808 -1.50 -27.80 34.12
CA GLY A 808 -1.00 -29.17 34.31
C GLY A 808 -1.32 -30.16 33.17
N ASP A 809 -2.23 -29.80 32.26
CA ASP A 809 -2.65 -30.71 31.18
C ASP A 809 -1.56 -30.88 30.11
N THR A 810 -1.62 -32.03 29.43
CA THR A 810 -0.88 -32.29 28.19
C THR A 810 -1.82 -32.25 26.99
N ILE A 811 -1.54 -31.42 26.00
CA ILE A 811 -2.17 -31.46 24.68
C ILE A 811 -1.32 -32.34 23.77
N LEU A 812 -1.88 -33.47 23.33
CA LEU A 812 -1.18 -34.47 22.53
C LEU A 812 -1.72 -34.46 21.08
N LEU A 813 -0.87 -34.06 20.14
CA LEU A 813 -1.23 -33.92 18.73
C LEU A 813 -0.87 -35.17 17.93
N ALA A 814 -1.84 -35.74 17.22
CA ALA A 814 -1.61 -36.77 16.22
C ALA A 814 -0.83 -36.21 15.00
N PRO A 815 -0.18 -37.08 14.20
CA PRO A 815 0.42 -36.67 12.93
C PRO A 815 -0.58 -35.93 12.04
N GLY A 816 -0.20 -34.75 11.55
CA GLY A 816 -1.11 -33.93 10.75
C GLY A 816 -0.70 -32.48 10.65
N VAL A 817 -1.47 -31.72 9.87
CA VAL A 817 -1.27 -30.29 9.65
C VAL A 817 -2.32 -29.52 10.43
N TYR A 818 -1.86 -28.67 11.35
CA TYR A 818 -2.69 -27.82 12.19
C TYR A 818 -2.50 -26.36 11.79
N THR A 819 -3.60 -25.62 11.66
CA THR A 819 -3.61 -24.25 11.16
C THR A 819 -4.32 -23.32 12.12
N GLY A 820 -3.96 -22.04 12.12
CA GLY A 820 -4.59 -21.01 12.93
C GLY A 820 -3.59 -20.31 13.84
N GLN A 821 -3.93 -19.09 14.27
CA GLN A 821 -3.15 -18.34 15.25
C GLN A 821 -3.62 -18.72 16.66
N MET A 822 -2.68 -19.01 17.56
CA MET A 822 -2.97 -19.59 18.87
C MET A 822 -2.28 -18.81 19.99
N ASP A 823 -3.02 -18.55 21.06
CA ASP A 823 -2.55 -17.85 22.26
C ASP A 823 -2.72 -18.74 23.49
N LEU A 824 -1.62 -19.04 24.19
CA LEU A 824 -1.64 -19.77 25.45
C LEU A 824 -1.35 -18.81 26.62
N HIS A 825 -2.23 -18.88 27.62
CA HIS A 825 -2.20 -18.07 28.84
C HIS A 825 -2.29 -18.90 30.13
N LEU A 826 -2.06 -20.21 30.03
CA LEU A 826 -2.16 -21.15 31.14
C LEU A 826 -0.78 -21.66 31.55
N ASP A 827 -0.52 -21.69 32.85
CA ASP A 827 0.70 -22.23 33.44
C ASP A 827 0.68 -23.77 33.42
N GLY A 828 1.85 -24.40 33.39
CA GLY A 828 1.99 -25.85 33.58
C GLY A 828 1.54 -26.71 32.40
N VAL A 829 1.26 -26.13 31.23
CA VAL A 829 0.74 -26.87 30.07
C VAL A 829 1.89 -27.45 29.24
N THR A 830 1.73 -28.71 28.83
CA THR A 830 2.61 -29.35 27.83
C THR A 830 1.89 -29.46 26.49
N ILE A 831 2.48 -28.97 25.40
CA ILE A 831 1.98 -29.20 24.03
C ILE A 831 2.98 -30.10 23.31
N LYS A 832 2.53 -31.29 22.93
CA LYS A 832 3.42 -32.35 22.47
C LYS A 832 2.88 -33.05 21.23
N ALA A 833 3.75 -33.31 20.25
CA ALA A 833 3.44 -34.24 19.17
C ALA A 833 3.52 -35.69 19.65
N LEU A 834 2.58 -36.53 19.21
CA LEU A 834 2.59 -37.98 19.46
C LEU A 834 3.91 -38.61 18.98
N GLN A 835 4.38 -38.18 17.81
CA GLN A 835 5.71 -38.44 17.29
C GLN A 835 6.37 -37.10 16.92
N PRO A 836 7.57 -36.80 17.44
CA PRO A 836 8.29 -35.56 17.12
C PRO A 836 8.41 -35.31 15.61
N GLY A 837 8.15 -34.07 15.20
CA GLY A 837 8.19 -33.62 13.80
C GLY A 837 6.93 -33.92 12.97
N THR A 838 5.97 -34.70 13.49
CA THR A 838 4.78 -35.11 12.71
C THR A 838 3.55 -34.22 12.91
N ALA A 839 3.50 -33.43 14.00
CA ALA A 839 2.48 -32.41 14.20
C ALA A 839 2.96 -31.07 13.61
N CYS A 840 2.54 -30.79 12.38
CA CYS A 840 2.96 -29.62 11.61
C CYS A 840 2.04 -28.43 11.92
N LEU A 841 2.53 -27.46 12.70
CA LEU A 841 1.88 -26.17 12.88
C LEU A 841 2.21 -25.28 11.67
N ASN A 842 1.25 -25.21 10.74
CA ASN A 842 1.44 -24.55 9.46
C ASN A 842 0.96 -23.11 9.49
N ALA A 843 1.89 -22.22 9.16
CA ALA A 843 1.75 -20.79 9.18
C ALA A 843 1.52 -20.16 7.80
N ALA A 844 1.35 -20.98 6.74
CA ALA A 844 1.10 -20.51 5.36
C ALA A 844 -0.11 -19.58 5.24
N TYR A 845 -0.92 -19.53 6.29
CA TYR A 845 -2.19 -18.83 6.35
C TYR A 845 -2.18 -17.68 7.38
N LEU A 846 -1.04 -17.43 8.04
CA LEU A 846 -0.92 -16.51 9.16
C LEU A 846 -0.03 -15.32 8.85
N TYR A 847 -0.33 -14.21 9.51
CA TYR A 847 0.25 -12.91 9.24
C TYR A 847 0.98 -12.28 10.43
N ASP A 848 0.93 -12.91 11.60
CA ASP A 848 1.52 -12.40 12.84
C ASP A 848 2.28 -13.50 13.61
N TYR A 849 1.61 -14.57 14.05
CA TYR A 849 2.32 -15.72 14.64
C TYR A 849 1.52 -17.00 14.55
N VAL A 850 2.19 -18.14 14.74
CA VAL A 850 1.53 -19.45 14.86
C VAL A 850 1.09 -19.68 16.29
N LEU A 851 2.04 -19.65 17.22
CA LEU A 851 1.80 -19.84 18.65
C LEU A 851 2.43 -18.71 19.45
N LYS A 852 1.68 -18.14 20.38
CA LYS A 852 2.18 -17.18 21.35
C LYS A 852 1.93 -17.66 22.77
N LEU A 853 3.00 -17.69 23.55
CA LEU A 853 2.98 -17.95 24.98
C LEU A 853 3.07 -16.59 25.68
N ASN A 854 2.05 -16.21 26.44
CA ASN A 854 1.97 -14.86 27.00
C ASN A 854 1.62 -14.87 28.48
N GLN A 855 2.55 -14.37 29.30
CA GLN A 855 2.45 -14.33 30.76
C GLN A 855 2.24 -15.71 31.39
N VAL A 856 2.95 -16.73 30.89
CA VAL A 856 2.85 -18.12 31.38
C VAL A 856 4.08 -18.58 32.14
N LYS A 857 3.93 -19.64 32.91
CA LYS A 857 5.00 -20.34 33.63
C LYS A 857 4.97 -21.84 33.37
N ASP A 858 6.14 -22.46 33.39
CA ASP A 858 6.29 -23.92 33.41
C ASP A 858 5.62 -24.62 32.21
N VAL A 859 5.81 -24.06 31.01
CA VAL A 859 5.24 -24.57 29.75
C VAL A 859 6.29 -25.37 28.97
N VAL A 860 5.88 -26.51 28.39
CA VAL A 860 6.73 -27.36 27.56
C VAL A 860 6.14 -27.49 26.16
N LEU A 861 6.96 -27.22 25.14
CA LEU A 861 6.69 -27.53 23.75
C LEU A 861 7.63 -28.65 23.30
N ASP A 862 7.08 -29.79 22.88
CA ASP A 862 7.85 -31.00 22.58
C ASP A 862 7.45 -31.62 21.23
N GLY A 863 8.39 -31.76 20.31
CA GLY A 863 8.15 -32.53 19.08
C GLY A 863 7.39 -31.79 17.97
N LEU A 864 7.21 -30.47 18.05
CA LEU A 864 6.38 -29.73 17.08
C LEU A 864 7.18 -29.33 15.82
N ALA A 865 6.53 -29.33 14.66
CA ALA A 865 7.12 -28.80 13.42
C ALA A 865 6.40 -27.51 13.00
N PHE A 866 7.09 -26.37 13.08
CA PHE A 866 6.61 -25.10 12.58
C PHE A 866 6.99 -24.95 11.10
N VAL A 867 5.99 -24.81 10.23
CA VAL A 867 6.18 -24.81 8.77
C VAL A 867 5.41 -23.70 8.05
N GLY A 868 5.78 -23.42 6.79
CA GLY A 868 4.94 -22.70 5.84
C GLY A 868 4.88 -21.17 5.98
N LEU A 869 5.76 -20.52 6.74
CA LEU A 869 5.75 -19.05 6.88
C LEU A 869 6.09 -18.31 5.58
N ARG A 870 5.22 -17.37 5.15
CA ARG A 870 5.47 -16.43 4.03
C ARG A 870 6.44 -15.30 4.42
N TYR A 871 7.04 -14.64 3.42
CA TYR A 871 7.88 -13.44 3.58
C TYR A 871 7.12 -12.32 4.30
N SER A 872 7.41 -12.10 5.58
CA SER A 872 7.07 -10.88 6.30
C SER A 872 7.91 -10.76 7.57
N ALA A 873 8.58 -9.62 7.73
CA ALA A 873 9.39 -9.35 8.91
C ALA A 873 8.56 -9.11 10.20
N SER A 874 7.24 -9.29 10.14
CA SER A 874 6.35 -9.24 11.30
C SER A 874 5.91 -10.63 11.79
N VAL A 875 6.04 -11.69 10.99
CA VAL A 875 5.52 -13.02 11.40
C VAL A 875 6.54 -13.72 12.29
N SER A 876 6.12 -14.55 13.26
CA SER A 876 7.01 -15.44 14.02
C SER A 876 6.39 -16.82 14.18
N ALA A 877 7.20 -17.87 14.13
CA ALA A 877 6.70 -19.23 14.39
C ALA A 877 6.22 -19.36 15.84
N LEU A 878 7.04 -18.87 16.78
CA LEU A 878 6.74 -18.90 18.20
C LEU A 878 7.06 -17.53 18.81
N ILE A 879 6.11 -16.96 19.56
CA ILE A 879 6.35 -15.78 20.40
C ILE A 879 6.31 -16.20 21.86
N ILE A 880 7.31 -15.82 22.65
CA ILE A 880 7.33 -15.99 24.11
C ILE A 880 7.34 -14.59 24.73
N SER A 881 6.34 -14.29 25.55
CA SER A 881 6.12 -12.95 26.08
C SER A 881 5.96 -12.96 27.59
N ASN A 882 6.79 -12.20 28.31
CA ASN A 882 6.69 -12.01 29.77
C ASN A 882 6.51 -13.32 30.56
N SER A 883 7.25 -14.38 30.19
CA SER A 883 7.01 -15.76 30.65
C SER A 883 8.23 -16.33 31.37
N LYS A 884 8.01 -17.37 32.18
CA LYS A 884 9.07 -18.04 32.95
C LYS A 884 9.10 -19.56 32.72
N ASN A 885 10.28 -20.17 32.82
CA ASN A 885 10.46 -21.63 32.79
C ASN A 885 9.81 -22.29 31.56
N VAL A 886 10.02 -21.71 30.38
CA VAL A 886 9.50 -22.29 29.12
C VAL A 886 10.56 -23.23 28.54
N THR A 887 10.17 -24.44 28.18
CA THR A 887 11.04 -25.40 27.49
C THR A 887 10.53 -25.64 26.07
N VAL A 888 11.39 -25.46 25.08
CA VAL A 888 11.14 -25.78 23.67
C VAL A 888 12.12 -26.87 23.27
N GLN A 889 11.64 -28.07 23.03
CA GLN A 889 12.49 -29.22 22.76
C GLN A 889 12.01 -30.07 21.60
N ASN A 890 12.96 -30.72 20.91
CA ASN A 890 12.65 -31.62 19.79
C ASN A 890 11.76 -30.96 18.72
N CYS A 891 11.94 -29.65 18.49
CA CYS A 891 11.09 -28.90 17.57
C CYS A 891 11.82 -28.56 16.27
N LEU A 892 11.07 -28.52 15.16
CA LEU A 892 11.60 -28.14 13.85
C LEU A 892 10.97 -26.83 13.40
N PHE A 893 11.76 -25.95 12.80
CA PHE A 893 11.37 -24.64 12.31
C PHE A 893 11.87 -24.51 10.87
N ASN A 894 10.97 -24.49 9.87
CA ASN A 894 11.34 -24.22 8.46
C ASN A 894 10.28 -23.42 7.66
N CYS A 895 10.73 -22.43 6.87
CA CYS A 895 9.85 -21.68 5.99
C CYS A 895 9.44 -22.42 4.69
N ASN A 896 10.03 -23.59 4.39
CA ASN A 896 9.77 -24.42 3.20
C ASN A 896 9.77 -23.63 1.87
N TYR A 897 10.92 -23.04 1.52
CA TYR A 897 11.05 -22.11 0.39
C TYR A 897 11.94 -22.65 -0.75
N ALA A 898 11.45 -22.62 -1.99
CA ALA A 898 12.20 -23.02 -3.18
C ALA A 898 13.31 -22.00 -3.53
N ARG A 899 14.47 -22.50 -3.98
CA ARG A 899 15.63 -21.68 -4.39
C ARG A 899 15.26 -20.73 -5.55
N GLY A 900 15.51 -19.42 -5.39
CA GLY A 900 15.50 -18.47 -6.53
C GLY A 900 15.06 -17.04 -6.23
N SER A 901 14.40 -16.79 -5.11
CA SER A 901 13.81 -15.47 -4.80
C SER A 901 14.47 -14.84 -3.57
N SER A 902 14.79 -13.55 -3.67
CA SER A 902 15.65 -12.77 -2.77
C SER A 902 14.99 -12.36 -1.44
N GLY A 903 14.14 -13.21 -0.83
CA GLY A 903 13.30 -12.85 0.32
C GLY A 903 13.74 -13.45 1.66
N CYS A 904 13.78 -12.63 2.71
CA CYS A 904 13.96 -12.99 4.12
C CYS A 904 12.64 -13.44 4.82
N ALA A 905 12.51 -14.69 5.28
CA ALA A 905 11.30 -15.20 5.97
C ALA A 905 11.51 -15.38 7.49
N ASN A 906 10.60 -14.96 8.37
CA ASN A 906 10.78 -15.02 9.83
C ASN A 906 10.29 -16.34 10.49
N ILE A 907 10.84 -17.50 10.12
CA ILE A 907 10.66 -18.73 10.91
C ILE A 907 11.56 -18.72 12.16
N GLN A 908 11.20 -17.87 13.12
CA GLN A 908 11.95 -17.63 14.35
C GLN A 908 11.14 -17.91 15.61
N LEU A 909 11.85 -18.18 16.70
CA LEU A 909 11.38 -18.01 18.06
C LEU A 909 11.70 -16.57 18.49
N MET A 910 10.68 -15.78 18.77
CA MET A 910 10.80 -14.40 19.20
C MET A 910 10.45 -14.23 20.68
N GLY A 911 11.29 -13.51 21.42
CA GLY A 911 11.06 -13.14 22.81
C GLY A 911 10.70 -11.67 22.97
N THR A 912 9.56 -11.37 23.59
CA THR A 912 9.10 -9.99 23.86
C THR A 912 8.86 -9.75 25.34
N GLY A 913 9.49 -8.72 25.92
CA GLY A 913 9.41 -8.49 27.37
C GLY A 913 10.37 -9.41 28.14
N ARG A 914 10.20 -9.50 29.46
CA ARG A 914 11.15 -10.24 30.32
C ARG A 914 10.93 -11.74 30.21
N ILE A 915 11.99 -12.49 29.91
CA ILE A 915 11.97 -13.95 29.82
C ILE A 915 12.99 -14.50 30.82
N GLU A 916 12.57 -15.45 31.64
CA GLU A 916 13.40 -16.07 32.67
C GLU A 916 13.31 -17.60 32.57
N GLY A 917 14.44 -18.32 32.55
CA GLY A 917 14.41 -19.79 32.57
C GLY A 917 14.01 -20.42 31.22
N LEU A 918 14.29 -19.78 30.09
CA LEU A 918 14.01 -20.34 28.76
C LEU A 918 15.03 -21.43 28.42
N LYS A 919 14.56 -22.62 28.07
CA LYS A 919 15.38 -23.72 27.54
C LYS A 919 14.98 -24.03 26.11
N VAL A 920 15.94 -24.01 25.19
CA VAL A 920 15.74 -24.45 23.80
C VAL A 920 16.74 -25.57 23.51
N HIS A 921 16.23 -26.77 23.28
CA HIS A 921 17.06 -27.97 23.22
C HIS A 921 16.68 -28.91 22.08
N ASN A 922 17.67 -29.47 21.38
CA ASN A 922 17.41 -30.43 20.29
C ASN A 922 16.46 -29.89 19.21
N CYS A 923 16.62 -28.62 18.82
CA CYS A 923 15.76 -27.96 17.83
C CYS A 923 16.51 -27.67 16.52
N VAL A 924 15.78 -27.66 15.41
CA VAL A 924 16.31 -27.30 14.09
C VAL A 924 15.65 -26.03 13.59
N PHE A 925 16.45 -25.04 13.22
CA PHE A 925 16.05 -23.81 12.55
C PHE A 925 16.63 -23.78 11.14
N HIS A 926 15.78 -23.82 10.13
CA HIS A 926 16.17 -23.85 8.72
C HIS A 926 15.52 -22.71 7.93
N SER A 927 16.35 -22.01 7.14
CA SER A 927 15.89 -21.04 6.13
C SER A 927 15.05 -19.87 6.67
N GLY A 928 15.22 -19.50 7.94
CA GLY A 928 14.60 -18.33 8.57
C GLY A 928 15.45 -17.05 8.46
N PHE A 929 14.92 -15.93 8.93
CA PHE A 929 15.61 -14.64 9.00
C PHE A 929 16.47 -14.62 10.26
N HIS A 930 15.88 -14.81 11.44
CA HIS A 930 16.57 -15.26 12.66
C HIS A 930 16.19 -16.71 12.98
N GLY A 931 16.98 -17.38 13.83
CA GLY A 931 16.54 -18.60 14.51
C GLY A 931 15.85 -18.25 15.84
N ILE A 932 16.60 -17.64 16.76
CA ILE A 932 16.11 -17.18 18.07
C ILE A 932 16.41 -15.68 18.21
N TRP A 933 15.38 -14.89 18.51
CA TRP A 933 15.51 -13.44 18.70
C TRP A 933 14.79 -12.97 19.97
N LEU A 934 15.53 -12.72 21.04
CA LEU A 934 15.00 -12.17 22.29
C LEU A 934 15.33 -10.67 22.38
N LEU A 935 14.29 -9.84 22.40
CA LEU A 935 14.40 -8.37 22.26
C LEU A 935 14.65 -7.62 23.57
N ASN A 936 14.23 -8.17 24.71
CA ASN A 936 14.26 -7.49 26.01
C ASN A 936 14.90 -8.39 27.08
N TRP A 937 15.43 -7.78 28.15
CA TRP A 937 16.24 -8.40 29.22
C TRP A 937 15.83 -9.83 29.56
N SER A 938 16.59 -10.80 29.05
CA SER A 938 16.42 -12.23 29.29
C SER A 938 17.46 -12.72 30.30
N ASP A 939 17.06 -13.64 31.17
CA ASP A 939 17.92 -14.25 32.19
C ASP A 939 17.67 -15.76 32.27
N GLN A 940 18.65 -16.52 32.74
CA GLN A 940 18.60 -17.98 32.87
C GLN A 940 18.19 -18.66 31.55
N VAL A 941 18.83 -18.26 30.44
CA VAL A 941 18.55 -18.81 29.11
C VAL A 941 19.57 -19.90 28.77
N GLU A 942 19.07 -21.06 28.33
CA GLU A 942 19.88 -22.17 27.87
C GLU A 942 19.49 -22.58 26.45
N ILE A 943 20.45 -22.62 25.54
CA ILE A 943 20.27 -23.06 24.15
C ILE A 943 21.30 -24.13 23.83
N SER A 944 20.84 -25.37 23.62
CA SER A 944 21.74 -26.50 23.41
C SER A 944 21.30 -27.51 22.36
N ASN A 945 22.28 -28.18 21.75
CA ASN A 945 22.06 -29.25 20.76
C ASN A 945 21.15 -28.82 19.60
N CYS A 946 21.20 -27.55 19.18
CA CYS A 946 20.38 -27.04 18.08
C CYS A 946 21.17 -26.93 16.78
N ALA A 947 20.47 -26.98 15.63
CA ALA A 947 21.05 -26.68 14.33
C ALA A 947 20.40 -25.41 13.74
N PHE A 948 21.23 -24.46 13.32
CA PHE A 948 20.84 -23.23 12.64
C PHE A 948 21.44 -23.25 11.24
N THR A 949 20.58 -23.43 10.25
CA THR A 949 20.99 -23.66 8.87
C THR A 949 20.34 -22.66 7.93
N ALA A 950 21.12 -22.10 7.00
CA ALA A 950 20.57 -21.18 5.99
C ALA A 950 19.85 -19.93 6.54
N ILE A 951 20.17 -19.50 7.76
CA ILE A 951 19.53 -18.34 8.41
C ILE A 951 20.02 -17.03 7.77
N GLY A 952 19.11 -16.12 7.48
CA GLY A 952 19.33 -14.88 6.73
C GLY A 952 20.04 -13.77 7.51
N THR A 953 20.07 -13.82 8.84
CA THR A 953 20.84 -12.92 9.70
C THR A 953 21.35 -13.67 10.95
N ASN A 954 21.47 -13.03 12.12
CA ASN A 954 21.90 -13.67 13.36
C ASN A 954 21.06 -14.92 13.66
N ALA A 955 21.73 -16.07 13.82
CA ALA A 955 21.05 -17.31 14.18
C ALA A 955 20.46 -17.23 15.60
N ILE A 956 21.25 -16.71 16.56
CA ILE A 956 20.81 -16.43 17.92
C ILE A 956 21.11 -14.97 18.26
N HIS A 957 20.10 -14.22 18.69
CA HIS A 957 20.25 -12.88 19.28
C HIS A 957 19.56 -12.82 20.64
N LEU A 958 20.34 -12.52 21.69
CA LEU A 958 19.87 -12.44 23.06
C LEU A 958 20.13 -11.06 23.65
N ALA A 959 19.08 -10.26 23.84
CA ALA A 959 19.17 -9.05 24.64
C ALA A 959 19.23 -9.43 26.14
N CYS A 960 20.37 -9.16 26.77
CA CYS A 960 20.64 -9.49 28.16
C CYS A 960 21.57 -8.44 28.80
N ASP A 961 21.49 -8.29 30.12
CA ASP A 961 22.42 -7.46 30.90
C ASP A 961 23.69 -8.26 31.28
N GLN A 962 24.60 -7.63 32.04
CA GLN A 962 25.91 -8.21 32.38
C GLN A 962 25.83 -9.30 33.46
N GLU A 963 24.76 -9.34 34.26
CA GLU A 963 24.59 -10.32 35.33
C GLU A 963 23.73 -11.51 34.89
N ALA A 964 23.06 -11.41 33.75
CA ALA A 964 22.26 -12.46 33.14
C ALA A 964 23.04 -13.78 32.99
N LYS A 965 22.39 -14.88 33.36
CA LYS A 965 22.93 -16.25 33.25
C LYS A 965 22.52 -16.84 31.92
N ILE A 966 23.47 -16.93 30.99
CA ILE A 966 23.21 -17.39 29.62
C ILE A 966 24.13 -18.57 29.31
N SER A 967 23.60 -19.62 28.68
CA SER A 967 24.37 -20.79 28.26
C SER A 967 24.00 -21.18 26.83
N VAL A 968 24.96 -21.12 25.91
CA VAL A 968 24.81 -21.49 24.49
C VAL A 968 25.89 -22.50 24.13
N TYR A 969 25.53 -23.75 23.92
CA TYR A 969 26.53 -24.81 23.68
C TYR A 969 26.02 -25.98 22.84
N ASN A 970 26.94 -26.74 22.24
CA ASN A 970 26.62 -27.88 21.36
C ASN A 970 25.72 -27.51 20.17
N ASN A 971 25.82 -26.30 19.63
CA ASN A 971 25.00 -25.88 18.49
C ASN A 971 25.78 -25.93 17.18
N ILE A 972 25.09 -26.21 16.08
CA ILE A 972 25.65 -26.14 14.72
C ILE A 972 25.14 -24.86 14.02
N PHE A 973 26.06 -24.04 13.51
CA PHE A 973 25.79 -22.87 12.68
C PHE A 973 26.30 -23.12 11.26
N HIS A 974 25.40 -23.38 10.32
CA HIS A 974 25.76 -23.83 8.97
C HIS A 974 25.16 -22.96 7.86
N ASN A 975 26.01 -22.45 6.97
CA ASN A 975 25.61 -21.69 5.76
C ASN A 975 24.67 -20.51 6.04
N LEU A 976 24.94 -19.72 7.06
CA LEU A 976 24.21 -18.47 7.32
C LEU A 976 24.31 -17.55 6.08
N ARG A 977 23.16 -17.03 5.60
CA ARG A 977 22.96 -16.42 4.27
C ARG A 977 23.05 -14.89 4.21
N GLY A 978 23.10 -14.18 5.34
CA GLY A 978 23.07 -12.72 5.37
C GLY A 978 24.20 -12.03 4.61
N GLU A 979 24.05 -10.72 4.36
CA GLU A 979 25.10 -9.90 3.73
C GLU A 979 26.44 -10.07 4.47
N VAL A 980 27.48 -10.47 3.74
CA VAL A 980 28.90 -10.50 4.15
C VAL A 980 29.13 -10.75 5.65
N GLY A 981 28.82 -11.97 6.09
CA GLY A 981 29.14 -12.49 7.41
C GLY A 981 28.19 -12.03 8.52
N THR A 982 27.04 -12.67 8.67
CA THR A 982 26.22 -12.53 9.89
C THR A 982 26.71 -13.51 10.95
N PRO A 983 26.86 -13.11 12.23
CA PRO A 983 27.41 -14.01 13.24
C PRO A 983 26.41 -15.08 13.66
N GLY A 984 26.93 -16.21 14.14
CA GLY A 984 26.11 -17.27 14.72
C GLY A 984 25.38 -16.79 15.97
N THR A 985 26.08 -16.08 16.86
CA THR A 985 25.51 -15.57 18.11
C THR A 985 25.70 -14.07 18.27
N SER A 986 24.78 -13.45 19.02
CA SER A 986 24.82 -12.03 19.36
C SER A 986 24.24 -11.82 20.75
N PHE A 987 24.96 -11.06 21.58
CA PHE A 987 24.55 -10.78 22.95
C PHE A 987 24.41 -9.27 23.19
N GLY A 988 23.47 -8.90 24.07
CA GLY A 988 23.22 -7.51 24.43
C GLY A 988 24.44 -6.83 25.08
N THR A 989 25.10 -7.53 26.01
CA THR A 989 26.29 -7.04 26.72
C THR A 989 27.31 -8.17 26.91
N TYR A 990 28.53 -7.82 27.33
CA TYR A 990 29.50 -8.80 27.83
C TYR A 990 29.32 -8.98 29.34
N GLY A 991 29.04 -10.22 29.77
CA GLY A 991 28.79 -10.55 31.18
C GLY A 991 29.57 -11.79 31.60
N LYS A 992 30.09 -11.79 32.84
CA LYS A 992 30.89 -12.91 33.41
C LYS A 992 30.11 -14.24 33.51
N ASN A 993 28.78 -14.18 33.44
CA ASN A 993 27.87 -15.32 33.55
C ASN A 993 27.35 -15.81 32.18
N ILE A 994 27.90 -15.29 31.07
CA ILE A 994 27.59 -15.75 29.72
C ILE A 994 28.57 -16.86 29.34
N PHE A 995 28.05 -18.05 29.09
CA PHE A 995 28.78 -19.20 28.59
C PHE A 995 28.39 -19.48 27.13
N CYS A 996 29.33 -19.36 26.21
CA CYS A 996 29.12 -19.65 24.79
C CYS A 996 30.31 -20.48 24.28
N ASP A 997 30.14 -21.79 24.11
CA ASP A 997 31.23 -22.72 23.80
C ASP A 997 30.74 -24.07 23.27
N TYR A 998 31.62 -24.92 22.74
CA TYR A 998 31.30 -26.23 22.16
C TYR A 998 30.34 -26.15 20.96
N ASN A 999 30.42 -25.10 20.16
CA ASN A 999 29.62 -24.95 18.95
C ASN A 999 30.43 -25.32 17.70
N LEU A 1000 29.74 -25.63 16.60
CA LEU A 1000 30.38 -25.90 15.31
C LEU A 1000 29.88 -24.88 14.29
N HIS A 1001 30.81 -24.17 13.67
CA HIS A 1001 30.55 -23.16 12.65
C HIS A 1001 31.00 -23.68 11.28
N TRP A 1002 30.20 -23.44 10.24
CA TRP A 1002 30.57 -23.78 8.86
C TRP A 1002 29.87 -22.89 7.83
N ASN A 1003 30.62 -22.48 6.80
CA ASN A 1003 30.05 -21.78 5.65
C ASN A 1003 30.76 -22.20 4.35
N THR A 1004 30.01 -22.81 3.44
CA THR A 1004 30.48 -23.34 2.15
C THR A 1004 30.97 -22.27 1.18
N LYS A 1005 30.54 -21.00 1.34
CA LYS A 1005 30.88 -19.90 0.42
C LYS A 1005 31.82 -18.86 1.01
N ASN A 1006 32.15 -18.95 2.29
CA ASN A 1006 32.99 -17.97 2.98
C ASN A 1006 34.01 -18.67 3.90
N PRO A 1007 35.33 -18.53 3.65
CA PRO A 1007 36.36 -19.17 4.46
C PRO A 1007 36.52 -18.58 5.88
N THR A 1008 35.93 -17.42 6.18
CA THR A 1008 35.97 -16.77 7.50
C THR A 1008 34.57 -16.29 7.91
N PRO A 1009 33.71 -17.19 8.44
CA PRO A 1009 32.38 -16.81 8.92
C PRO A 1009 32.48 -16.00 10.22
N LYS A 1010 31.66 -14.95 10.37
CA LYS A 1010 31.55 -14.26 11.66
C LYS A 1010 30.99 -15.22 12.71
N ILE A 1011 31.58 -15.18 13.90
CA ILE A 1011 31.31 -16.16 14.96
C ILE A 1011 30.31 -15.59 15.97
N SER A 1012 30.70 -14.52 16.66
CA SER A 1012 29.91 -13.90 17.72
C SER A 1012 30.02 -12.37 17.67
N GLN A 1013 29.04 -11.66 18.22
CA GLN A 1013 29.09 -10.20 18.37
C GLN A 1013 28.42 -9.71 19.65
N ILE A 1014 28.77 -8.50 20.08
CA ILE A 1014 28.09 -7.76 21.14
C ILE A 1014 27.39 -6.54 20.52
N THR A 1015 26.15 -6.27 20.92
CA THR A 1015 25.29 -5.27 20.25
C THR A 1015 24.86 -4.08 21.12
N GLY A 1016 25.40 -3.92 22.34
CA GLY A 1016 24.91 -2.95 23.33
C GLY A 1016 25.97 -2.31 24.25
N GLY A 1017 27.13 -1.92 23.73
CA GLY A 1017 28.12 -1.15 24.50
C GLY A 1017 27.62 0.24 24.95
N ALA A 1018 28.05 0.69 26.13
CA ALA A 1018 27.97 2.07 26.65
C ALA A 1018 26.62 2.83 26.57
N GLY A 1019 25.49 2.16 26.84
CA GLY A 1019 24.18 2.84 26.99
C GLY A 1019 23.35 2.96 25.71
N HIS A 1020 23.63 2.13 24.69
CA HIS A 1020 22.84 2.07 23.44
C HIS A 1020 21.82 0.93 23.42
N TRP A 1021 20.77 1.11 22.61
CA TRP A 1021 19.66 0.17 22.39
C TRP A 1021 20.16 -1.12 21.71
N SER A 1022 19.80 -2.31 22.23
CA SER A 1022 20.19 -3.61 21.68
C SER A 1022 19.40 -3.93 20.41
N GLY A 1023 20.04 -3.82 19.24
CA GLY A 1023 19.45 -4.25 17.97
C GLY A 1023 20.45 -5.07 17.16
N PRO A 1024 20.04 -6.15 16.47
CA PRO A 1024 20.96 -7.01 15.72
C PRO A 1024 21.63 -6.31 14.51
N PHE A 1025 21.16 -5.12 14.13
CA PHE A 1025 21.51 -4.44 12.87
C PHE A 1025 22.47 -3.25 12.98
N ARG A 1026 23.00 -2.93 14.17
CA ARG A 1026 24.02 -1.87 14.34
C ARG A 1026 25.25 -2.31 15.13
N PRO A 1027 25.90 -3.45 14.79
CA PRO A 1027 27.15 -3.82 15.43
C PRO A 1027 28.28 -2.91 14.93
N MET A 1028 29.17 -2.51 15.83
CA MET A 1028 30.42 -1.86 15.44
C MET A 1028 31.45 -2.94 15.09
N PRO A 1029 32.34 -2.73 14.08
CA PRO A 1029 33.37 -3.72 13.73
C PRO A 1029 34.22 -4.17 14.93
N GLU A 1030 34.52 -3.24 15.84
CA GLU A 1030 35.24 -3.47 17.09
C GLU A 1030 34.48 -4.30 18.11
N ASP A 1031 33.19 -4.61 17.91
CA ASP A 1031 32.34 -5.44 18.76
C ASP A 1031 31.92 -6.75 18.06
N THR A 1032 32.59 -7.09 16.95
CA THR A 1032 32.38 -8.35 16.22
C THR A 1032 33.61 -9.24 16.26
N ALA A 1033 33.43 -10.56 16.39
CA ALA A 1033 34.47 -11.58 16.23
C ALA A 1033 34.29 -12.29 14.88
N TYR A 1034 35.30 -12.21 14.02
CA TYR A 1034 35.27 -12.72 12.65
C TYR A 1034 35.86 -14.13 12.54
N THR A 1035 36.56 -14.60 13.56
CA THR A 1035 37.12 -15.95 13.66
C THR A 1035 36.88 -16.55 15.06
N LEU A 1036 37.08 -17.87 15.20
CA LEU A 1036 37.05 -18.51 16.52
C LEU A 1036 38.13 -17.94 17.44
N GLN A 1037 39.31 -17.61 16.88
CA GLN A 1037 40.39 -17.01 17.64
C GLN A 1037 39.99 -15.64 18.17
N ASP A 1038 39.33 -14.81 17.36
CA ASP A 1038 38.82 -13.51 17.77
C ASP A 1038 37.83 -13.65 18.93
N ALA A 1039 36.90 -14.61 18.84
CA ALA A 1039 35.91 -14.84 19.88
C ALA A 1039 36.55 -15.26 21.21
N ARG A 1040 37.60 -16.09 21.15
CA ARG A 1040 38.38 -16.55 22.30
C ARG A 1040 39.15 -15.41 22.97
N GLU A 1041 39.88 -14.63 22.18
CA GLU A 1041 40.73 -13.56 22.70
C GLU A 1041 39.91 -12.39 23.24
N LYS A 1042 38.81 -12.05 22.56
CA LYS A 1042 38.02 -10.86 22.87
C LYS A 1042 36.98 -11.08 23.94
N TYR A 1043 36.35 -12.26 23.96
CA TYR A 1043 35.23 -12.57 24.85
C TYR A 1043 35.48 -13.80 25.74
N GLY A 1044 36.54 -14.56 25.51
CA GLY A 1044 36.70 -15.86 26.17
C GLY A 1044 35.65 -16.90 25.74
N PHE A 1045 34.91 -16.64 24.66
CA PHE A 1045 33.91 -17.55 24.10
C PHE A 1045 34.55 -18.54 23.13
N GLU A 1046 33.82 -19.61 22.80
CA GLU A 1046 34.14 -20.55 21.72
C GLU A 1046 35.52 -21.25 21.89
N LYS A 1047 35.92 -21.50 23.13
CA LYS A 1047 37.21 -22.12 23.49
C LYS A 1047 37.40 -23.52 22.89
N HIS A 1048 36.36 -24.34 22.91
CA HIS A 1048 36.33 -25.71 22.40
C HIS A 1048 35.53 -25.86 21.10
N SER A 1049 34.96 -24.77 20.61
CA SER A 1049 34.19 -24.75 19.37
C SER A 1049 35.04 -25.02 18.13
N LEU A 1050 34.39 -25.55 17.10
CA LEU A 1050 34.99 -26.05 15.87
C LEU A 1050 34.57 -25.22 14.66
N LEU A 1051 35.47 -25.14 13.67
CA LEU A 1051 35.18 -24.60 12.35
C LEU A 1051 35.40 -25.73 11.33
N ALA A 1052 34.36 -26.49 11.02
CA ALA A 1052 34.46 -27.66 10.16
C ALA A 1052 33.10 -28.01 9.56
N ASP A 1053 33.09 -28.72 8.44
CA ASP A 1053 31.85 -29.21 7.84
C ASP A 1053 31.13 -30.17 8.79
N PRO A 1054 29.86 -29.90 9.20
CA PRO A 1054 29.11 -30.82 10.05
C PRO A 1054 28.76 -32.14 9.36
N LYS A 1055 28.92 -32.25 8.03
CA LYS A 1055 28.59 -33.44 7.23
C LYS A 1055 27.15 -33.91 7.44
N PHE A 1056 26.20 -32.97 7.31
CA PHE A 1056 24.78 -33.31 7.29
C PHE A 1056 24.42 -34.16 6.06
N GLY A 1057 23.31 -34.88 6.14
CA GLY A 1057 22.66 -35.54 5.00
C GLY A 1057 22.09 -34.54 3.97
N ASP A 1058 21.17 -34.99 3.12
CA ASP A 1058 20.53 -34.10 2.14
C ASP A 1058 19.60 -33.11 2.85
N LEU A 1059 20.12 -31.92 3.14
CA LEU A 1059 19.35 -30.84 3.78
C LEU A 1059 18.13 -30.41 2.96
N SER A 1060 18.09 -30.65 1.65
CA SER A 1060 16.89 -30.38 0.85
C SER A 1060 15.74 -31.36 1.16
N ARG A 1061 16.06 -32.48 1.80
CA ARG A 1061 15.14 -33.49 2.33
C ARG A 1061 14.99 -33.41 3.86
N TRP A 1062 15.48 -32.32 4.48
CA TRP A 1062 15.46 -32.11 5.93
C TRP A 1062 16.28 -33.14 6.74
N GLU A 1063 17.36 -33.65 6.16
CA GLU A 1063 18.25 -34.58 6.86
C GLU A 1063 19.34 -33.83 7.64
N PHE A 1064 19.03 -33.48 8.89
CA PHE A 1064 19.95 -32.73 9.78
C PHE A 1064 20.80 -33.62 10.69
N ALA A 1065 20.80 -34.93 10.47
CA ALA A 1065 21.67 -35.85 11.23
C ALA A 1065 23.13 -35.63 10.79
N VAL A 1066 24.04 -35.57 11.76
CA VAL A 1066 25.48 -35.54 11.47
C VAL A 1066 25.95 -36.93 11.04
N GLY A 1067 26.72 -37.01 9.95
CA GLY A 1067 27.26 -38.27 9.44
C GLY A 1067 28.25 -38.93 10.40
N ALA A 1068 28.49 -40.24 10.22
CA ALA A 1068 29.37 -41.05 11.08
C ALA A 1068 30.84 -40.55 11.12
N ASP A 1069 31.26 -39.76 10.14
CA ASP A 1069 32.58 -39.15 10.02
C ASP A 1069 32.57 -37.64 10.32
N SER A 1070 31.48 -37.15 10.94
CA SER A 1070 31.33 -35.74 11.29
C SER A 1070 32.28 -35.33 12.42
N PRO A 1071 32.93 -34.16 12.32
CA PRO A 1071 33.72 -33.59 13.41
C PRO A 1071 32.87 -33.17 14.62
N ALA A 1072 31.55 -33.20 14.51
CA ALA A 1072 30.64 -32.88 15.60
C ALA A 1072 30.54 -34.00 16.65
N LEU A 1073 30.92 -35.24 16.30
CA LEU A 1073 30.74 -36.42 17.14
C LEU A 1073 31.73 -36.45 18.32
N GLY A 1074 31.20 -36.57 19.54
CA GLY A 1074 31.98 -36.63 20.79
C GLY A 1074 32.75 -35.36 21.15
N GLN A 1075 32.56 -34.26 20.42
CA GLN A 1075 33.26 -32.99 20.62
C GLN A 1075 32.43 -31.94 21.39
N GLY A 1076 31.20 -32.29 21.76
CA GLY A 1076 30.34 -31.46 22.57
C GLY A 1076 30.77 -31.45 24.04
N ARG A 1077 30.14 -30.56 24.79
CA ARG A 1077 30.27 -30.47 26.24
C ARG A 1077 30.03 -31.85 26.88
N ASP A 1078 30.86 -32.18 27.86
CA ASP A 1078 30.84 -33.46 28.59
C ASP A 1078 31.02 -34.71 27.71
N GLY A 1079 31.63 -34.56 26.52
CA GLY A 1079 31.89 -35.65 25.57
C GLY A 1079 30.68 -36.03 24.71
N GLY A 1080 29.61 -35.23 24.72
CA GLY A 1080 28.45 -35.40 23.86
C GLY A 1080 28.71 -35.04 22.40
N ASN A 1081 27.67 -35.13 21.55
CA ASN A 1081 27.74 -34.64 20.17
C ASN A 1081 27.39 -33.15 20.12
N ILE A 1082 27.94 -32.43 19.14
CA ILE A 1082 27.50 -31.09 18.77
C ILE A 1082 26.35 -31.22 17.76
N GLY A 1083 25.25 -30.50 17.98
CA GLY A 1083 24.07 -30.50 17.12
C GLY A 1083 22.92 -31.37 17.62
N PRO A 1084 21.80 -31.40 16.86
CA PRO A 1084 20.59 -32.09 17.26
C PRO A 1084 20.72 -33.61 17.15
N ASP A 1085 20.14 -34.32 18.12
CA ASP A 1085 19.86 -35.75 18.04
C ASP A 1085 18.60 -35.98 17.19
N MET A 1086 18.84 -36.24 15.90
CA MET A 1086 17.77 -36.47 14.94
C MET A 1086 17.09 -37.84 15.07
N SER A 1087 17.62 -38.76 15.88
CA SER A 1087 16.98 -40.08 16.09
C SER A 1087 15.61 -39.97 16.77
N VAL A 1088 15.36 -38.86 17.46
CA VAL A 1088 14.10 -38.57 18.17
C VAL A 1088 12.91 -38.33 17.22
N PHE A 1089 13.15 -37.96 15.96
CA PHE A 1089 12.11 -37.58 15.01
C PHE A 1089 11.55 -38.76 14.18
N GLY A 1090 12.35 -39.83 13.98
CA GLY A 1090 11.99 -40.98 13.16
C GLY A 1090 11.78 -40.67 11.66
N ASP A 1091 11.46 -41.70 10.86
CA ASP A 1091 11.43 -41.59 9.38
C ASP A 1091 10.20 -40.86 8.82
N ALA A 1092 9.12 -40.76 9.60
CA ALA A 1092 7.83 -40.20 9.16
C ALA A 1092 7.86 -38.70 8.84
N VAL A 1093 8.88 -37.98 9.34
CA VAL A 1093 9.09 -36.54 9.11
C VAL A 1093 9.28 -36.21 7.63
N GLN A 1094 9.82 -37.14 6.83
CA GLN A 1094 10.07 -36.90 5.40
C GLN A 1094 8.78 -36.84 4.54
N GLY A 1095 7.68 -37.49 4.97
CA GLY A 1095 6.46 -37.62 4.18
C GLY A 1095 5.45 -36.46 4.28
N LEU A 1096 5.44 -35.73 5.40
CA LEU A 1096 4.50 -34.61 5.66
C LEU A 1096 5.04 -33.26 5.22
N ILE A 1097 6.36 -33.17 5.03
CA ILE A 1097 7.10 -31.94 4.77
C ILE A 1097 7.38 -31.74 3.27
N GLY A 1098 7.20 -32.80 2.47
CA GLY A 1098 7.41 -32.84 1.02
C GLY A 1098 6.14 -33.16 0.22
N LYS A 1099 5.29 -32.16 0.01
CA LYS A 1099 4.52 -31.96 -1.23
C LYS A 1099 4.49 -30.48 -1.57
#